data_AF-A0A367ZLB2-F1
#
_entry.id   AF-A0A367ZLB2-F1
#
_cell.length_a   1.000
_cell.length_b   1.000
_cell.length_c   1.000
_cell.angle_alpha   90.00
_cell.angle_beta   90.00
_cell.angle_gamma   90.00
#
_symmetry.space_group_name_H-M   'P 1'
#
loop_
_entity.id
_entity.type
_entity.pdbx_description
1 polymer ?
#
loop_
_entity_poly.entity_id
_entity_poly.type
_entity_poly.pdbx_seq_one_letter_code
_entity_poly.pdbx_strand_id
1 'polypeptide(L)'
;MLTFGHPLFLTGLLTAAVPIWLHLYYRRTPVPKDFPSLRLIRLSVEAVVRRLKLRNWLLLALRLLVLLLLVLGLARPYLGSTFGSLAHTGAPAAFVVILDNSLSMGVTHQGISLFNSAKAKALEILERMGPYDKASVALLHDPGTLLFTQLSWDKQDLKEAVRNAPLSYSGTNLPGVLQAAVKLVAPVRSYKRAVYLITDMTSVAWKPLLESGDVLGRIDPGIELVLIPVGDGSPPNLAVAEVSLDQPLVMKGRPATVWVTVANHGDRARTTRLSLLVDGDKKQEMPLEVPARGRQRVKVPVTFPAEGMVAVTAQLPADALPHDDVRYLAVQVLPPQKVLIVKPPAERDGTPSRDDLFLRFALNPLNRREGATFLVESREPEEALSLRLADYTAVYLVNQRQLPEPLVGRLIDYVLGGGYCVIFLGSRTDPEWYNAHLLDAPGGRHLLPARLFKRVGNAVSKAIAYQLTDLDLGHPAFSLFATEGNGDPRRAHVWEFFQVQPNPGALVLARMSHGLPGLVEERRGQGKVLLVAFSADTSWTNWPLKPTFLPFLHQSLAGMLGRRGLRGEAIRPGMPVSMVVQQEDLQKVTLVPPQGPPVELPIRREGGGEGLLHFSTTRTELPGFYRLLLEGKEGTRTEAFTVNPPPEESDLERIPMQKIPRFRPVTHRAGSATTLGEKVQEVREGKDISRFLLWLLLAAALAETIVANRPSGLRAEARA
;
A
#
# COMPACT_ATOMS: atom_id res chain seq x y z
N MET A 1 21.95 25.65 -26.66
CA MET A 1 21.74 25.94 -28.09
C MET A 1 20.88 27.20 -28.22
N LEU A 2 21.01 27.93 -29.33
CA LEU A 2 20.30 29.20 -29.59
C LEU A 2 19.26 28.95 -30.70
N THR A 3 17.98 29.19 -30.40
CA THR A 3 16.87 29.02 -31.36
C THR A 3 16.15 30.35 -31.57
N PHE A 4 15.61 30.61 -32.76
CA PHE A 4 14.97 31.89 -33.10
C PHE A 4 13.46 31.71 -33.28
N GLY A 5 12.66 32.57 -32.63
CA GLY A 5 11.20 32.56 -32.79
C GLY A 5 10.73 33.00 -34.18
N HIS A 6 11.42 33.99 -34.77
CA HIS A 6 11.14 34.48 -36.11
C HIS A 6 12.41 34.50 -36.97
N PRO A 7 12.84 33.34 -37.51
CA PRO A 7 14.11 33.23 -38.22
C PRO A 7 14.20 34.11 -39.47
N LEU A 8 13.06 34.46 -40.09
CA LEU A 8 13.02 35.34 -41.26
C LEU A 8 13.61 36.74 -40.99
N PHE A 9 13.53 37.25 -39.76
CA PHE A 9 14.12 38.55 -39.42
C PHE A 9 15.65 38.54 -39.52
N LEU A 10 16.30 37.37 -39.47
CA LEU A 10 17.76 37.28 -39.68
C LEU A 10 18.16 37.75 -41.08
N THR A 11 17.29 37.71 -42.09
CA THR A 11 17.56 38.31 -43.41
C THR A 11 17.81 39.82 -43.32
N GLY A 12 17.28 40.47 -42.27
CA GLY A 12 17.54 41.88 -41.95
C GLY A 12 19.02 42.20 -41.68
N LEU A 13 19.87 41.20 -41.41
CA LEU A 13 21.33 41.40 -41.33
C LEU A 13 21.92 42.00 -42.60
N LEU A 14 21.28 41.81 -43.76
CA LEU A 14 21.70 42.43 -45.02
C LEU A 14 21.69 43.96 -44.96
N THR A 15 20.84 44.57 -44.11
CA THR A 15 20.82 46.03 -43.93
C THR A 15 22.11 46.57 -43.29
N ALA A 16 22.85 45.74 -42.57
CA ALA A 16 24.17 46.10 -42.03
C ALA A 16 25.22 46.35 -43.14
N ALA A 17 24.97 45.91 -44.38
CA ALA A 17 25.83 46.22 -45.52
C ALA A 17 25.75 47.70 -45.93
N VAL A 18 24.63 48.40 -45.65
CA VAL A 18 24.42 49.79 -46.08
C VAL A 18 25.40 50.78 -45.43
N PRO A 19 25.60 50.78 -44.09
CA PRO A 19 26.61 51.64 -43.46
C PRO A 19 28.04 51.35 -43.92
N ILE A 20 28.37 50.08 -44.17
CA ILE A 20 29.69 49.65 -44.65
C ILE A 20 29.91 50.19 -46.06
N TRP A 21 28.93 50.02 -46.94
CA TRP A 21 28.98 50.52 -48.31
C TRP A 21 29.09 52.05 -48.35
N LEU A 22 28.29 52.77 -47.55
CA LEU A 22 28.41 54.23 -47.42
C LEU A 22 29.78 54.66 -46.88
N HIS A 23 30.33 53.95 -45.90
CA HIS A 23 31.66 54.24 -45.35
C HIS A 23 32.77 54.09 -46.40
N LEU A 24 32.65 53.10 -47.28
CA LEU A 24 33.59 52.89 -48.39
C LEU A 24 33.37 53.91 -49.53
N TYR A 25 32.12 54.24 -49.85
CA TYR A 25 31.76 55.16 -50.93
C TYR A 25 32.17 56.62 -50.65
N TYR A 26 32.04 57.08 -49.40
CA TYR A 26 32.43 58.44 -49.00
C TYR A 26 33.94 58.61 -48.78
N ARG A 27 34.76 57.60 -49.08
CA ARG A 27 36.22 57.65 -48.99
C ARG A 27 36.85 58.41 -50.16
N ARG A 28 36.29 59.58 -50.53
CA ARG A 28 36.82 60.45 -51.58
C ARG A 28 38.20 60.95 -51.17
N THR A 29 39.20 60.68 -52.01
CA THR A 29 40.55 61.25 -51.92
C THR A 29 40.46 62.78 -51.92
N PRO A 30 40.98 63.48 -50.90
CA PRO A 30 41.01 64.93 -50.93
C PRO A 30 41.85 65.38 -52.13
N VAL A 31 41.27 66.22 -52.99
CA VAL A 31 42.02 66.85 -54.09
C VAL A 31 43.03 67.80 -53.43
N PRO A 32 44.35 67.58 -53.56
CA PRO A 32 45.34 68.49 -53.02
C PRO A 32 45.20 69.84 -53.73
N LYS A 33 45.01 70.91 -52.96
CA LYS A 33 45.16 72.30 -53.41
C LYS A 33 46.44 72.83 -52.77
N ASP A 34 47.42 73.17 -53.58
CA ASP A 34 48.67 73.75 -53.10
C ASP A 34 48.43 75.20 -52.64
N PHE A 35 48.51 75.41 -51.33
CA PHE A 35 48.46 76.74 -50.71
C PHE A 35 49.85 77.06 -50.11
N PRO A 36 50.55 78.15 -50.52
CA PRO A 36 52.00 78.26 -50.31
C PRO A 36 52.49 78.65 -48.90
N SER A 37 51.63 78.85 -47.89
CA SER A 37 52.03 79.45 -46.59
C SER A 37 51.89 78.56 -45.34
N LEU A 38 51.60 77.25 -45.47
CA LEU A 38 51.21 76.38 -44.33
C LEU A 38 52.31 75.48 -43.73
N ARG A 39 53.58 75.87 -43.78
CA ARG A 39 54.68 75.03 -43.23
C ARG A 39 54.66 74.91 -41.70
N LEU A 40 53.99 75.83 -40.99
CA LEU A 40 53.91 75.85 -39.52
C LEU A 40 52.68 75.12 -38.91
N ILE A 41 51.75 74.60 -39.72
CA ILE A 41 50.52 73.91 -39.21
C ILE A 41 50.62 72.37 -39.28
N ARG A 42 51.68 71.80 -39.85
CA ARG A 42 51.78 70.34 -40.08
C ARG A 42 51.95 69.48 -38.82
N LEU A 43 52.40 70.04 -37.69
CA LEU A 43 52.62 69.26 -36.45
C LEU A 43 51.34 69.05 -35.60
N SER A 44 50.24 69.74 -35.88
CA SER A 44 48.96 69.57 -35.16
C SER A 44 47.92 68.75 -35.93
N VAL A 45 48.14 68.47 -37.22
CA VAL A 45 47.15 67.79 -38.08
C VAL A 45 47.18 66.26 -37.94
N GLU A 46 48.34 65.64 -37.67
CA GLU A 46 48.41 64.17 -37.58
C GLU A 46 47.66 63.58 -36.37
N ALA A 47 47.72 64.25 -35.22
CA ALA A 47 47.02 63.81 -34.00
C ALA A 47 45.49 63.97 -34.11
N VAL A 48 45.03 64.98 -34.87
CA VAL A 48 43.61 65.23 -35.14
C VAL A 48 43.08 64.22 -36.16
N VAL A 49 43.83 63.92 -37.22
CA VAL A 49 43.45 62.92 -38.24
C VAL A 49 43.38 61.51 -37.64
N ARG A 50 44.30 61.11 -36.76
CA ARG A 50 44.23 59.81 -36.07
C ARG A 50 43.00 59.70 -35.16
N ARG A 51 42.70 60.72 -34.35
CA ARG A 51 41.51 60.74 -33.47
C ARG A 51 40.20 60.71 -34.25
N LEU A 52 40.12 61.43 -35.37
CA LEU A 52 38.96 61.39 -36.27
C LEU A 52 38.78 60.01 -36.91
N LYS A 53 39.86 59.35 -37.35
CA LYS A 53 39.80 57.98 -37.88
C LYS A 53 39.31 56.99 -36.83
N LEU A 54 39.89 56.99 -35.62
CA LEU A 54 39.44 56.14 -34.51
C LEU A 54 37.97 56.35 -34.16
N ARG A 55 37.52 57.61 -34.08
CA ARG A 55 36.11 57.94 -33.85
C ARG A 55 35.20 57.42 -34.96
N ASN A 56 35.57 57.57 -36.22
CA ASN A 56 34.76 57.10 -37.35
C ASN A 56 34.65 55.59 -37.39
N TRP A 57 35.71 54.86 -37.07
CA TRP A 57 35.67 53.40 -36.91
C TRP A 57 34.79 52.98 -35.73
N LEU A 58 34.88 53.68 -34.60
CA LEU A 58 34.05 53.40 -33.43
C LEU A 58 32.56 53.71 -33.69
N LEU A 59 32.25 54.79 -34.41
CA LEU A 59 30.88 55.12 -34.85
C LEU A 59 30.33 54.09 -35.83
N LEU A 60 31.15 53.63 -36.79
CA LEU A 60 30.75 52.57 -37.71
C LEU A 60 30.45 51.27 -36.95
N ALA A 61 31.31 50.89 -36.00
CA ALA A 61 31.10 49.72 -35.15
C ALA A 61 29.81 49.83 -34.31
N LEU A 62 29.55 50.99 -33.70
CA LEU A 62 28.32 51.23 -32.95
C LEU A 62 27.07 51.16 -33.83
N ARG A 63 27.09 51.71 -35.04
CA ARG A 63 25.97 51.62 -35.99
C ARG A 63 25.67 50.18 -36.42
N LEU A 64 26.72 49.41 -36.69
CA LEU A 64 26.60 47.99 -37.00
C LEU A 64 26.07 47.20 -35.80
N LEU A 65 26.54 47.52 -34.60
CA LEU A 65 26.07 46.90 -33.36
C LEU A 65 24.58 47.19 -33.11
N VAL A 66 24.13 48.44 -33.31
CA VAL A 66 22.72 48.82 -33.19
C VAL A 66 21.86 48.03 -34.19
N LEU A 67 22.25 47.97 -35.47
CA LEU A 67 21.52 47.18 -36.47
C LEU A 67 21.49 45.68 -36.13
N LEU A 68 22.63 45.14 -35.69
CA LEU A 68 22.74 43.74 -35.27
C LEU A 68 21.82 43.42 -34.08
N LEU A 69 21.83 44.25 -33.04
CA LEU A 69 21.01 44.06 -31.85
C LEU A 69 19.51 44.26 -32.14
N LEU A 70 19.17 45.16 -33.06
CA LEU A 70 17.79 45.34 -33.51
C LEU A 70 17.28 44.09 -34.22
N VAL A 71 18.06 43.59 -35.19
CA VAL A 71 17.72 42.37 -35.94
C VAL A 71 17.61 41.16 -35.02
N LEU A 72 18.57 40.99 -34.10
CA LEU A 72 18.52 39.92 -33.11
C LEU A 72 17.36 40.09 -32.12
N GLY A 73 17.08 41.30 -31.65
CA GLY A 73 15.93 41.57 -30.78
C GLY A 73 14.60 41.20 -31.42
N LEU A 74 14.42 41.54 -32.70
CA LEU A 74 13.23 41.20 -33.49
C LEU A 74 13.14 39.70 -33.83
N ALA A 75 14.28 39.04 -34.06
CA ALA A 75 14.33 37.59 -34.33
C ALA A 75 13.95 36.72 -33.11
N ARG A 76 13.85 37.33 -31.91
CA ARG A 76 13.53 36.69 -30.62
C ARG A 76 14.33 35.41 -30.36
N PRO A 77 15.63 35.53 -30.03
CA PRO A 77 16.46 34.40 -29.67
C PRO A 77 16.08 33.84 -28.30
N TYR A 78 16.00 32.52 -28.23
CA TYR A 78 15.79 31.74 -27.03
C TYR A 78 17.07 31.00 -26.67
N LEU A 79 17.51 31.13 -25.41
CA LEU A 79 18.63 30.34 -24.86
C LEU A 79 18.10 29.11 -24.12
N GLY A 80 18.76 27.98 -24.36
CA GLY A 80 18.63 26.79 -23.50
C GLY A 80 17.53 25.81 -23.89
N SER A 81 16.99 25.88 -25.11
CA SER A 81 16.13 24.82 -25.63
C SER A 81 16.94 23.53 -25.78
N THR A 82 16.54 22.50 -25.05
CA THR A 82 17.04 21.10 -25.15
C THR A 82 16.34 20.32 -26.27
N PHE A 83 15.39 20.96 -26.97
CA PHE A 83 14.75 20.39 -28.15
C PHE A 83 15.80 20.14 -29.24
N GLY A 84 16.10 18.86 -29.47
CA GLY A 84 17.03 18.39 -30.49
C GLY A 84 16.76 19.06 -31.84
N SER A 85 17.83 19.36 -32.56
CA SER A 85 17.90 20.29 -33.70
C SER A 85 17.17 19.86 -34.98
N LEU A 86 16.08 19.10 -34.88
CA LEU A 86 15.26 18.64 -36.00
C LEU A 86 13.76 18.92 -35.83
N ALA A 87 13.29 19.36 -34.66
CA ALA A 87 11.90 19.77 -34.50
C ALA A 87 11.73 21.23 -34.94
N HIS A 88 10.93 21.44 -35.98
CA HIS A 88 10.56 22.74 -36.53
C HIS A 88 10.23 23.76 -35.41
N THR A 89 10.78 24.96 -35.52
CA THR A 89 10.36 26.13 -34.74
C THR A 89 8.84 26.28 -34.83
N GLY A 90 8.12 26.12 -33.70
CA GLY A 90 6.66 26.14 -33.65
C GLY A 90 5.97 24.76 -33.59
N ALA A 91 6.72 23.66 -33.44
CA ALA A 91 6.12 22.34 -33.28
C ALA A 91 5.20 22.26 -32.03
N PRO A 92 4.00 21.68 -32.16
CA PRO A 92 3.06 21.52 -31.04
C PRO A 92 3.62 20.62 -29.93
N ALA A 93 3.12 20.78 -28.72
CA ALA A 93 3.52 19.99 -27.56
C ALA A 93 2.66 18.74 -27.37
N ALA A 94 3.27 17.65 -26.94
CA ALA A 94 2.60 16.43 -26.50
C ALA A 94 3.04 16.13 -25.07
N PHE A 95 2.12 16.21 -24.09
CA PHE A 95 2.52 16.09 -22.69
C PHE A 95 1.55 15.31 -21.80
N VAL A 96 2.08 14.72 -20.73
CA VAL A 96 1.24 14.07 -19.69
C VAL A 96 1.38 14.83 -18.40
N VAL A 97 0.26 15.15 -17.74
CA VAL A 97 0.21 15.71 -16.40
C VAL A 97 -0.08 14.58 -15.42
N ILE A 98 0.95 14.17 -14.67
CA ILE A 98 0.84 13.23 -13.56
C ILE A 98 0.52 14.04 -12.30
N LEU A 99 -0.68 13.82 -11.78
CA LEU A 99 -1.15 14.42 -10.54
C LEU A 99 -1.02 13.40 -9.42
N ASP A 100 -0.21 13.74 -8.42
CA ASP A 100 -0.16 12.98 -7.18
C ASP A 100 -1.48 13.13 -6.43
N ASN A 101 -2.14 12.00 -6.19
CA ASN A 101 -3.41 11.91 -5.45
C ASN A 101 -3.34 10.88 -4.33
N SER A 102 -2.13 10.54 -3.86
CA SER A 102 -1.90 9.67 -2.72
C SER A 102 -2.42 10.25 -1.40
N LEU A 103 -2.47 9.43 -0.36
CA LEU A 103 -2.92 9.82 0.98
C LEU A 103 -2.17 11.06 1.50
N SER A 104 -0.85 11.15 1.32
CA SER A 104 -0.04 12.28 1.82
C SER A 104 -0.44 13.63 1.20
N MET A 105 -1.02 13.63 0.00
CA MET A 105 -1.57 14.84 -0.63
C MET A 105 -2.81 15.37 0.09
N GLY A 106 -3.40 14.58 0.99
CA GLY A 106 -4.48 14.96 1.90
C GLY A 106 -4.06 15.95 2.99
N VAL A 107 -2.75 16.17 3.19
CA VAL A 107 -2.25 17.13 4.19
C VAL A 107 -2.87 18.50 3.99
N THR A 108 -3.41 19.06 5.06
CA THR A 108 -4.08 20.37 5.05
C THR A 108 -3.17 21.46 5.61
N HIS A 109 -3.12 22.59 4.91
CA HIS A 109 -2.44 23.81 5.36
C HIS A 109 -3.38 25.00 5.19
N GLN A 110 -3.66 25.72 6.29
CA GLN A 110 -4.62 26.84 6.30
C GLN A 110 -6.01 26.47 5.73
N GLY A 111 -6.46 25.22 5.97
CA GLY A 111 -7.75 24.72 5.48
C GLY A 111 -7.78 24.26 4.02
N ILE A 112 -6.67 24.33 3.29
CA ILE A 112 -6.55 23.87 1.91
C ILE A 112 -5.63 22.64 1.86
N SER A 113 -6.07 21.55 1.21
CA SER A 113 -5.24 20.37 1.01
C SER A 113 -4.14 20.59 -0.04
N LEU A 114 -3.02 19.90 0.09
CA LEU A 114 -1.97 19.88 -0.94
C LEU A 114 -2.51 19.37 -2.27
N PHE A 115 -3.45 18.42 -2.25
CA PHE A 115 -4.12 17.93 -3.46
C PHE A 115 -4.90 19.02 -4.20
N ASN A 116 -5.66 19.86 -3.49
CA ASN A 116 -6.37 20.98 -4.12
C ASN A 116 -5.39 22.00 -4.72
N SER A 117 -4.26 22.25 -4.04
CA SER A 117 -3.18 23.08 -4.58
C SER A 117 -2.56 22.46 -5.83
N ALA A 118 -2.38 21.14 -5.87
CA ALA A 118 -1.86 20.40 -7.01
C ALA A 118 -2.82 20.45 -8.21
N LYS A 119 -4.13 20.31 -7.99
CA LYS A 119 -5.17 20.52 -9.02
C LYS A 119 -5.10 21.91 -9.63
N ALA A 120 -4.98 22.95 -8.81
CA ALA A 120 -4.86 24.33 -9.31
C ALA A 120 -3.65 24.50 -10.24
N LYS A 121 -2.48 23.93 -9.87
CA LYS A 121 -1.28 23.93 -10.72
C LYS A 121 -1.46 23.13 -12.01
N ALA A 122 -2.12 21.98 -11.95
CA ALA A 122 -2.43 21.16 -13.12
C ALA A 122 -3.33 21.93 -14.11
N LEU A 123 -4.36 22.62 -13.59
CA LEU A 123 -5.23 23.46 -14.39
C LEU A 123 -4.46 24.62 -15.05
N GLU A 124 -3.52 25.26 -14.35
CA GLU A 124 -2.68 26.32 -14.92
C GLU A 124 -1.81 25.83 -16.10
N ILE A 125 -1.32 24.59 -16.05
CA ILE A 125 -0.56 23.97 -17.15
C ILE A 125 -1.47 23.70 -18.35
N LEU A 126 -2.67 23.13 -18.10
CA LEU A 126 -3.66 22.85 -19.14
C LEU A 126 -4.21 24.14 -19.75
N GLU A 127 -4.25 25.25 -19.01
CA GLU A 127 -4.66 26.55 -19.53
C GLU A 127 -3.76 27.05 -20.67
N ARG A 128 -2.48 26.68 -20.66
CA ARG A 128 -1.50 27.09 -21.68
C ARG A 128 -1.40 26.14 -22.87
N MET A 129 -2.28 25.15 -22.94
CA MET A 129 -2.34 24.22 -24.07
C MET A 129 -2.74 24.99 -25.35
N GLY A 130 -1.90 24.91 -26.38
CA GLY A 130 -2.19 25.47 -27.70
C GLY A 130 -3.20 24.63 -28.49
N PRO A 131 -3.78 25.18 -29.58
CA PRO A 131 -4.82 24.48 -30.36
C PRO A 131 -4.39 23.15 -30.99
N TYR A 132 -3.09 22.97 -31.22
CA TYR A 132 -2.50 21.78 -31.84
C TYR A 132 -1.77 20.89 -30.84
N ASP A 133 -1.73 21.28 -29.57
CA ASP A 133 -1.10 20.48 -28.52
C ASP A 133 -1.97 19.25 -28.22
N LYS A 134 -1.34 18.21 -27.68
CA LYS A 134 -2.03 17.02 -27.18
C LYS A 134 -1.60 16.73 -25.75
N ALA A 135 -2.55 16.34 -24.91
CA ALA A 135 -2.26 16.04 -23.51
C ALA A 135 -3.05 14.86 -22.96
N SER A 136 -2.56 14.29 -21.86
CA SER A 136 -3.27 13.30 -21.04
C SER A 136 -3.02 13.60 -19.56
N VAL A 137 -3.88 13.06 -18.70
CA VAL A 137 -3.80 13.21 -17.24
C VAL A 137 -3.70 11.83 -16.61
N ALA A 138 -2.83 11.68 -15.63
CA ALA A 138 -2.60 10.45 -14.87
C ALA A 138 -2.66 10.72 -13.37
N LEU A 139 -3.10 9.73 -12.59
CA LEU A 139 -3.18 9.77 -11.14
C LEU A 139 -2.14 8.80 -10.53
N LEU A 140 -1.42 9.26 -9.49
CA LEU A 140 -0.25 8.57 -8.95
C LEU A 140 -0.54 7.44 -7.94
N HIS A 141 -1.76 7.37 -7.41
CA HIS A 141 -2.15 6.39 -6.39
C HIS A 141 -1.80 4.93 -6.78
N ASP A 142 -1.76 4.01 -5.83
CA ASP A 142 -1.54 2.58 -6.08
C ASP A 142 -2.87 1.81 -6.04
N PRO A 143 -3.30 1.13 -7.12
CA PRO A 143 -2.67 1.06 -8.45
C PRO A 143 -2.87 2.32 -9.29
N GLY A 144 -1.83 2.73 -10.05
CA GLY A 144 -1.83 3.96 -10.83
C GLY A 144 -2.78 3.94 -12.02
N THR A 145 -3.45 5.07 -12.28
CA THR A 145 -4.49 5.15 -13.32
C THR A 145 -4.21 6.25 -14.34
N LEU A 146 -4.29 5.93 -15.63
CA LEU A 146 -4.36 6.90 -16.72
C LEU A 146 -5.83 7.29 -16.93
N LEU A 147 -6.18 8.57 -16.74
CA LEU A 147 -7.54 9.03 -17.00
C LEU A 147 -7.87 9.00 -18.49
N PHE A 148 -6.85 9.14 -19.34
CA PHE A 148 -6.97 9.01 -20.80
C PHE A 148 -5.90 8.06 -21.32
N THR A 149 -6.33 6.99 -22.00
CA THR A 149 -5.46 5.98 -22.63
C THR A 149 -4.81 6.48 -23.92
N GLN A 150 -5.21 7.65 -24.42
CA GLN A 150 -4.66 8.33 -25.59
C GLN A 150 -4.45 9.82 -25.28
N LEU A 151 -3.61 10.49 -26.07
CA LEU A 151 -3.42 11.93 -25.96
C LEU A 151 -4.61 12.66 -26.61
N SER A 152 -5.30 13.49 -25.82
CA SER A 152 -6.45 14.29 -26.24
C SER A 152 -6.02 15.71 -26.66
N TRP A 153 -6.74 16.30 -27.60
CA TRP A 153 -6.68 17.73 -27.92
C TRP A 153 -7.74 18.54 -27.16
N ASP A 154 -8.71 17.87 -26.52
CA ASP A 154 -9.81 18.52 -25.81
C ASP A 154 -9.35 19.04 -24.45
N LYS A 155 -9.10 20.35 -24.41
CA LYS A 155 -8.69 21.07 -23.21
C LYS A 155 -9.77 21.07 -22.12
N GLN A 156 -11.05 21.08 -22.46
CA GLN A 156 -12.12 21.15 -21.46
C GLN A 156 -12.28 19.81 -20.75
N ASP A 157 -12.28 18.71 -21.51
CA ASP A 157 -12.36 17.36 -20.95
C ASP A 157 -11.19 17.07 -19.98
N LEU A 158 -9.97 17.45 -20.37
CA LEU A 158 -8.79 17.30 -19.52
C LEU A 158 -8.92 18.11 -18.21
N LYS A 159 -9.45 19.34 -18.28
CA LYS A 159 -9.66 20.19 -17.10
C LYS A 159 -10.76 19.64 -16.20
N GLU A 160 -11.84 19.13 -16.78
CA GLU A 160 -12.93 18.51 -16.03
C GLU A 160 -12.46 17.25 -15.32
N ALA A 161 -11.66 16.40 -15.99
CA ALA A 161 -11.03 15.24 -15.38
C ALA A 161 -10.15 15.62 -14.18
N VAL A 162 -9.36 16.69 -14.27
CA VAL A 162 -8.55 17.19 -13.13
C VAL A 162 -9.43 17.72 -11.99
N ARG A 163 -10.52 18.43 -12.30
CA ARG A 163 -11.45 18.96 -11.28
C ARG A 163 -12.12 17.81 -10.52
N ASN A 164 -12.56 16.78 -11.24
CA ASN A 164 -13.30 15.64 -10.71
C ASN A 164 -12.39 14.54 -10.13
N ALA A 165 -11.06 14.63 -10.29
CA ALA A 165 -10.13 13.64 -9.75
C ALA A 165 -10.27 13.52 -8.21
N PRO A 166 -10.49 12.32 -7.65
CA PRO A 166 -10.59 12.14 -6.20
C PRO A 166 -9.22 12.08 -5.53
N LEU A 167 -9.17 12.46 -4.24
CA LEU A 167 -8.05 12.09 -3.36
C LEU A 167 -8.14 10.59 -3.11
N SER A 168 -7.03 9.86 -3.30
CA SER A 168 -6.92 8.46 -2.93
C SER A 168 -6.50 8.32 -1.47
N TYR A 169 -6.94 7.24 -0.84
CA TYR A 169 -6.46 6.81 0.48
C TYR A 169 -5.35 5.75 0.38
N SER A 170 -4.94 5.39 -0.84
CA SER A 170 -3.85 4.46 -1.09
C SER A 170 -2.50 5.16 -1.21
N GLY A 171 -1.44 4.37 -1.30
CA GLY A 171 -0.07 4.86 -1.46
C GLY A 171 0.23 5.29 -2.89
N THR A 172 1.51 5.39 -3.22
CA THR A 172 2.00 5.86 -4.53
C THR A 172 2.59 4.75 -5.40
N ASN A 173 2.38 4.85 -6.73
CA ASN A 173 3.02 3.99 -7.74
C ASN A 173 3.70 4.82 -8.84
N LEU A 174 4.77 5.52 -8.45
CA LEU A 174 5.51 6.41 -9.35
C LEU A 174 6.16 5.70 -10.55
N PRO A 175 6.86 4.54 -10.39
CA PRO A 175 7.48 3.87 -11.54
C PRO A 175 6.47 3.42 -12.60
N GLY A 176 5.34 2.84 -12.18
CA GLY A 176 4.31 2.33 -13.10
C GLY A 176 3.64 3.45 -13.88
N VAL A 177 3.23 4.53 -13.20
CA VAL A 177 2.57 5.68 -13.83
C VAL A 177 3.52 6.44 -14.73
N LEU A 178 4.78 6.64 -14.32
CA LEU A 178 5.80 7.29 -15.16
C LEU A 178 6.06 6.49 -16.44
N GLN A 179 6.18 5.17 -16.34
CA GLN A 179 6.36 4.32 -17.51
C GLN A 179 5.15 4.39 -18.46
N ALA A 180 3.93 4.39 -17.93
CA ALA A 180 2.71 4.52 -18.71
C ALA A 180 2.62 5.89 -19.41
N ALA A 181 2.96 6.98 -18.71
CA ALA A 181 3.03 8.33 -19.27
C ALA A 181 4.06 8.45 -20.40
N VAL A 182 5.25 7.91 -20.20
CA VAL A 182 6.32 7.90 -21.22
C VAL A 182 5.88 7.11 -22.47
N LYS A 183 5.20 5.97 -22.30
CA LYS A 183 4.67 5.17 -23.42
C LYS A 183 3.66 5.94 -24.27
N LEU A 184 2.89 6.86 -23.68
CA LEU A 184 1.93 7.69 -24.43
C LEU A 184 2.61 8.75 -25.32
N VAL A 185 3.68 9.38 -24.82
CA VAL A 185 4.34 10.48 -25.53
C VAL A 185 5.50 10.03 -26.43
N ALA A 186 6.11 8.88 -26.15
CA ALA A 186 7.26 8.40 -26.93
C ALA A 186 7.01 8.27 -28.46
N PRO A 187 5.84 7.78 -28.94
CA PRO A 187 5.57 7.59 -30.37
C PRO A 187 5.46 8.91 -31.15
N VAL A 188 5.04 10.00 -30.52
CA VAL A 188 4.74 11.29 -31.19
C VAL A 188 5.98 12.18 -31.34
N ARG A 189 6.98 11.70 -32.10
CA ARG A 189 8.29 12.37 -32.26
C ARG A 189 8.23 13.73 -32.97
N SER A 190 7.17 14.02 -33.71
CA SER A 190 6.94 15.33 -34.34
C SER A 190 6.55 16.43 -33.34
N TYR A 191 6.20 16.06 -32.11
CA TYR A 191 5.80 16.96 -31.06
C TYR A 191 6.95 17.22 -30.06
N LYS A 192 6.85 18.35 -29.36
CA LYS A 192 7.65 18.61 -28.16
C LYS A 192 7.12 17.76 -27.00
N ARG A 193 7.86 16.73 -26.59
CA ARG A 193 7.40 15.72 -25.63
C ARG A 193 7.80 16.08 -24.19
N ALA A 194 6.85 16.10 -23.27
CA ALA A 194 7.11 16.38 -21.86
C ALA A 194 6.22 15.56 -20.90
N VAL A 195 6.71 15.32 -19.68
CA VAL A 195 5.94 14.73 -18.59
C VAL A 195 6.05 15.65 -17.37
N TYR A 196 4.91 16.16 -16.91
CA TYR A 196 4.80 17.01 -15.72
C TYR A 196 4.40 16.14 -14.52
N LEU A 197 5.21 16.11 -13.48
CA LEU A 197 4.89 15.43 -12.22
C LEU A 197 4.62 16.47 -11.13
N ILE A 198 3.39 16.51 -10.62
CA ILE A 198 2.96 17.39 -9.54
C ILE A 198 2.80 16.56 -8.27
N THR A 199 3.66 16.77 -7.27
CA THR A 199 3.75 15.92 -6.05
C THR A 199 4.20 16.76 -4.84
N ASP A 200 3.89 16.30 -3.64
CA ASP A 200 4.33 16.89 -2.37
C ASP A 200 5.82 16.62 -2.05
N MET A 201 6.48 15.73 -2.80
CA MET A 201 7.87 15.31 -2.62
C MET A 201 8.11 14.41 -1.41
N THR A 202 7.11 13.67 -0.93
CA THR A 202 7.29 12.68 0.16
C THR A 202 8.30 11.60 -0.20
N SER A 203 9.24 11.31 0.69
CA SER A 203 10.36 10.41 0.43
C SER A 203 9.92 8.98 0.07
N VAL A 204 8.82 8.52 0.68
CA VAL A 204 8.22 7.20 0.46
C VAL A 204 7.85 6.98 -1.01
N ALA A 205 7.27 8.00 -1.66
CA ALA A 205 6.87 7.91 -3.07
C ALA A 205 8.04 7.74 -4.05
N TRP A 206 9.24 8.22 -3.67
CA TRP A 206 10.42 8.19 -4.52
C TRP A 206 11.29 6.95 -4.32
N LYS A 207 11.25 6.30 -3.14
CA LYS A 207 12.06 5.11 -2.84
C LYS A 207 11.94 4.02 -3.92
N PRO A 208 10.73 3.59 -4.36
CA PRO A 208 10.61 2.56 -5.38
C PRO A 208 11.26 2.95 -6.72
N LEU A 209 11.20 4.23 -7.10
CA LEU A 209 11.81 4.72 -8.33
C LEU A 209 13.34 4.75 -8.24
N LEU A 210 13.89 5.12 -7.08
CA LEU A 210 15.34 5.20 -6.87
C LEU A 210 15.98 3.82 -6.71
N GLU A 211 15.23 2.85 -6.19
CA GLU A 211 15.70 1.47 -5.97
C GLU A 211 15.52 0.57 -7.21
N SER A 212 14.58 0.88 -8.13
CA SER A 212 14.26 0.06 -9.31
C SER A 212 15.29 0.10 -10.46
N GLY A 213 16.49 0.63 -10.22
CA GLY A 213 17.58 0.75 -11.19
C GLY A 213 17.45 1.97 -12.11
N ASP A 214 18.16 1.96 -13.25
CA ASP A 214 18.22 3.12 -14.17
C ASP A 214 16.97 3.24 -15.08
N VAL A 215 15.78 3.27 -14.48
CA VAL A 215 14.51 3.53 -15.18
C VAL A 215 14.55 4.89 -15.86
N LEU A 216 15.11 5.89 -15.16
CA LEU A 216 15.20 7.25 -15.64
C LEU A 216 16.16 7.40 -16.80
N GLY A 217 17.33 6.73 -16.82
CA GLY A 217 18.28 6.79 -17.94
C GLY A 217 17.76 6.17 -19.24
N ARG A 218 16.90 5.15 -19.15
CA ARG A 218 16.29 4.48 -20.32
C ARG A 218 15.24 5.33 -21.05
N ILE A 219 14.74 6.40 -20.44
CA ILE A 219 13.78 7.31 -21.08
C ILE A 219 14.48 8.03 -22.24
N ASP A 220 13.78 8.25 -23.35
CA ASP A 220 14.28 9.03 -24.50
C ASP A 220 14.72 10.44 -24.04
N PRO A 221 15.98 10.87 -24.27
CA PRO A 221 16.45 12.22 -23.94
C PRO A 221 15.60 13.35 -24.52
N GLY A 222 14.86 13.09 -25.61
CA GLY A 222 13.92 14.04 -26.21
C GLY A 222 12.57 14.16 -25.47
N ILE A 223 12.38 13.45 -24.36
CA ILE A 223 11.23 13.62 -23.45
C ILE A 223 11.70 14.38 -22.20
N GLU A 224 11.16 15.58 -22.01
CA GLU A 224 11.50 16.41 -20.85
C GLU A 224 10.68 15.97 -19.62
N LEU A 225 11.37 15.72 -18.51
CA LEU A 225 10.73 15.39 -17.23
C LEU A 225 10.72 16.63 -16.35
N VAL A 226 9.54 17.18 -16.05
CA VAL A 226 9.37 18.42 -15.29
C VAL A 226 8.72 18.08 -13.96
N LEU A 227 9.36 18.51 -12.87
CA LEU A 227 8.91 18.27 -11.50
C LEU A 227 8.35 19.55 -10.90
N ILE A 228 7.13 19.49 -10.37
CA ILE A 228 6.40 20.61 -9.79
C ILE A 228 6.09 20.27 -8.33
N PRO A 229 6.97 20.66 -7.39
CA PRO A 229 6.75 20.41 -5.98
C PRO A 229 5.56 21.21 -5.43
N VAL A 230 4.80 20.61 -4.52
CA VAL A 230 3.68 21.21 -3.80
C VAL A 230 3.97 21.19 -2.30
N GLY A 231 3.55 22.23 -1.57
CA GLY A 231 3.80 22.36 -0.14
C GLY A 231 5.19 22.90 0.22
N ASP A 232 5.28 23.54 1.39
CA ASP A 232 6.46 24.22 1.92
C ASP A 232 6.87 23.62 3.28
N GLY A 233 7.17 22.32 3.32
CA GLY A 233 7.74 21.64 4.49
C GLY A 233 7.08 20.31 4.82
N SER A 234 7.55 19.67 5.88
CA SER A 234 7.00 18.42 6.44
C SER A 234 6.32 18.75 7.77
N PRO A 235 4.98 18.84 7.82
CA PRO A 235 4.31 19.08 9.10
C PRO A 235 4.49 17.86 10.03
N PRO A 236 4.59 18.08 11.35
CA PRO A 236 4.70 17.01 12.32
C PRO A 236 3.39 16.21 12.40
N ASN A 237 3.50 14.90 12.21
CA ASN A 237 2.37 13.98 12.02
C ASN A 237 2.38 12.84 13.06
N LEU A 238 1.23 12.53 13.65
CA LEU A 238 0.99 11.38 14.52
C LEU A 238 -0.02 10.46 13.87
N ALA A 239 0.32 9.18 13.69
CA ALA A 239 -0.55 8.24 12.99
C ALA A 239 -0.81 6.99 13.81
N VAL A 240 -2.00 6.41 13.67
CA VAL A 240 -2.27 5.05 14.14
C VAL A 240 -1.65 4.09 13.12
N ALA A 241 -0.44 3.61 13.39
CA ALA A 241 0.30 2.76 12.44
C ALA A 241 -0.21 1.32 12.39
N GLU A 242 -0.63 0.75 13.53
CA GLU A 242 -1.08 -0.65 13.61
C GLU A 242 -2.19 -0.85 14.64
N VAL A 243 -3.14 -1.73 14.33
CA VAL A 243 -4.13 -2.27 15.29
C VAL A 243 -4.18 -3.77 15.08
N SER A 244 -3.91 -4.55 16.13
CA SER A 244 -3.85 -6.02 16.05
C SER A 244 -4.38 -6.70 17.32
N LEU A 245 -4.75 -7.97 17.19
CA LEU A 245 -5.17 -8.84 18.30
C LEU A 245 -4.07 -9.87 18.56
N ASP A 246 -3.78 -10.10 19.83
CA ASP A 246 -2.77 -11.08 20.27
C ASP A 246 -3.33 -12.52 20.33
N GLN A 247 -4.66 -12.64 20.46
CA GLN A 247 -5.33 -13.91 20.70
C GLN A 247 -6.00 -14.46 19.43
N PRO A 248 -5.88 -15.77 19.16
CA PRO A 248 -6.45 -16.40 17.96
C PRO A 248 -7.98 -16.47 18.00
N LEU A 249 -8.58 -16.32 19.18
CA LEU A 249 -10.02 -16.45 19.38
C LEU A 249 -10.53 -15.37 20.33
N VAL A 250 -11.62 -14.71 19.94
CA VAL A 250 -12.29 -13.70 20.76
C VAL A 250 -13.68 -14.22 21.10
N MET A 251 -13.97 -14.27 22.40
CA MET A 251 -15.25 -14.78 22.92
C MET A 251 -16.10 -13.66 23.48
N LYS A 252 -17.42 -13.77 23.28
CA LYS A 252 -18.41 -12.87 23.87
C LYS A 252 -18.25 -12.83 25.40
N GLY A 253 -18.23 -11.62 25.96
CA GLY A 253 -18.15 -11.37 27.40
C GLY A 253 -16.78 -11.58 28.03
N ARG A 254 -15.74 -11.97 27.28
CA ARG A 254 -14.36 -12.08 27.79
C ARG A 254 -13.50 -10.89 27.39
N PRO A 255 -12.57 -10.44 28.25
CA PRO A 255 -11.59 -9.44 27.87
C PRO A 255 -10.63 -10.04 26.85
N ALA A 256 -10.44 -9.32 25.76
CA ALA A 256 -9.45 -9.53 24.72
C ALA A 256 -8.40 -8.43 24.81
N THR A 257 -7.16 -8.73 24.44
CA THR A 257 -6.14 -7.69 24.32
C THR A 257 -6.04 -7.18 22.89
N VAL A 258 -6.36 -5.91 22.68
CA VAL A 258 -6.08 -5.18 21.44
C VAL A 258 -4.77 -4.42 21.61
N TRP A 259 -3.85 -4.60 20.67
CA TRP A 259 -2.62 -3.85 20.57
C TRP A 259 -2.80 -2.71 19.58
N VAL A 260 -2.44 -1.49 19.98
CA VAL A 260 -2.43 -0.33 19.10
C VAL A 260 -1.03 0.26 19.08
N THR A 261 -0.48 0.47 17.89
CA THR A 261 0.82 1.10 17.68
C THR A 261 0.60 2.49 17.11
N VAL A 262 1.07 3.51 17.81
CA VAL A 262 1.06 4.90 17.34
C VAL A 262 2.48 5.30 16.92
N ALA A 263 2.62 5.92 15.76
CA ALA A 263 3.89 6.41 15.23
C ALA A 263 3.93 7.93 15.24
N ASN A 264 5.08 8.49 15.65
CA ASN A 264 5.34 9.92 15.60
C ASN A 264 6.40 10.21 14.55
N HIS A 265 6.00 10.94 13.50
CA HIS A 265 6.87 11.36 12.40
C HIS A 265 7.44 12.77 12.62
N GLY A 266 7.14 13.40 13.76
CA GLY A 266 7.72 14.68 14.17
C GLY A 266 9.04 14.56 14.93
N ASP A 267 9.80 15.66 14.96
CA ASP A 267 11.11 15.74 15.62
C ASP A 267 11.03 16.00 17.15
N ARG A 268 9.83 16.00 17.73
CA ARG A 268 9.59 16.20 19.16
C ARG A 268 8.65 15.15 19.69
N ALA A 269 8.87 14.73 20.95
CA ALA A 269 7.92 13.88 21.65
C ALA A 269 6.57 14.60 21.78
N ARG A 270 5.47 13.84 21.72
CA ARG A 270 4.11 14.36 21.81
C ARG A 270 3.26 13.51 22.74
N THR A 271 2.51 14.18 23.60
CA THR A 271 1.46 13.56 24.39
C THR A 271 0.13 13.70 23.65
N THR A 272 -0.58 12.59 23.47
CA THR A 272 -1.88 12.52 22.81
C THR A 272 -2.84 11.62 23.58
N ARG A 273 -4.10 11.55 23.15
CA ARG A 273 -5.11 10.64 23.70
C ARG A 273 -5.56 9.66 22.63
N LEU A 274 -5.24 8.39 22.82
CA LEU A 274 -5.76 7.31 21.98
C LEU A 274 -7.19 6.98 22.40
N SER A 275 -8.12 7.04 21.47
CA SER A 275 -9.50 6.59 21.64
C SER A 275 -9.69 5.25 20.93
N LEU A 276 -10.15 4.24 21.65
CA LEU A 276 -10.54 2.94 21.07
C LEU A 276 -12.07 2.81 21.15
N LEU A 277 -12.71 2.59 20.00
CA LEU A 277 -14.16 2.38 19.89
C LEU A 277 -14.45 0.94 19.49
N VAL A 278 -15.42 0.32 20.16
CA VAL A 278 -15.95 -1.02 19.81
C VAL A 278 -17.37 -0.86 19.31
N ASP A 279 -17.59 -1.21 18.04
CA ASP A 279 -18.85 -1.05 17.29
C ASP A 279 -19.46 0.36 17.36
N GLY A 280 -18.61 1.39 17.52
CA GLY A 280 -19.02 2.79 17.58
C GLY A 280 -19.51 3.29 18.95
N ASP A 281 -19.93 2.41 19.86
CA ASP A 281 -20.56 2.82 21.13
C ASP A 281 -19.57 2.95 22.29
N LYS A 282 -18.70 1.95 22.48
CA LYS A 282 -17.83 1.90 23.66
C LYS A 282 -16.50 2.60 23.40
N LYS A 283 -16.38 3.83 23.87
CA LYS A 283 -15.13 4.62 23.81
C LYS A 283 -14.28 4.41 25.05
N GLN A 284 -13.06 3.92 24.87
CA GLN A 284 -12.02 3.90 25.90
C GLN A 284 -10.91 4.87 25.50
N GLU A 285 -10.64 5.88 26.33
CA GLU A 285 -9.57 6.84 26.11
C GLU A 285 -8.36 6.54 27.00
N MET A 286 -7.16 6.70 26.46
CA MET A 286 -5.93 6.58 27.23
C MET A 286 -4.90 7.64 26.82
N PRO A 287 -4.23 8.28 27.79
CA PRO A 287 -3.11 9.15 27.49
C PRO A 287 -1.93 8.32 26.99
N LEU A 288 -1.23 8.87 26.01
CA LEU A 288 -0.06 8.25 25.40
C LEU A 288 1.01 9.31 25.17
N GLU A 289 2.23 9.04 25.59
CA GLU A 289 3.40 9.80 25.16
C GLU A 289 4.15 9.01 24.10
N VAL A 290 4.35 9.63 22.94
CA VAL A 290 5.06 9.01 21.81
C VAL A 290 6.38 9.76 21.60
N PRO A 291 7.54 9.06 21.66
CA PRO A 291 8.84 9.70 21.49
C PRO A 291 8.99 10.30 20.09
N ALA A 292 9.89 11.29 19.96
CA ALA A 292 10.24 11.89 18.66
C ALA A 292 10.74 10.81 17.69
N ARG A 293 10.28 10.84 16.42
CA ARG A 293 10.66 9.87 15.38
C ARG A 293 10.54 8.40 15.83
N GLY A 294 9.62 8.10 16.75
CA GLY A 294 9.50 6.80 17.38
C GLY A 294 8.09 6.22 17.30
N ARG A 295 7.95 5.02 17.84
CA ARG A 295 6.67 4.31 17.94
C ARG A 295 6.40 3.94 19.37
N GLN A 296 5.14 4.01 19.78
CA GLN A 296 4.69 3.55 21.09
C GLN A 296 3.55 2.56 20.90
N ARG A 297 3.71 1.37 21.49
CA ARG A 297 2.73 0.29 21.43
C ARG A 297 1.98 0.21 22.76
N VAL A 298 0.66 0.20 22.71
CA VAL A 298 -0.21 0.22 23.89
C VAL A 298 -1.09 -1.02 23.92
N LYS A 299 -1.20 -1.59 25.12
CA LYS A 299 -2.04 -2.76 25.42
C LYS A 299 -3.40 -2.30 25.92
N VAL A 300 -4.47 -2.62 25.20
CA VAL A 300 -5.83 -2.23 25.57
C VAL A 300 -6.70 -3.46 25.83
N PRO A 301 -7.11 -3.72 27.09
CA PRO A 301 -8.06 -4.79 27.38
C PRO A 301 -9.48 -4.35 27.00
N VAL A 302 -10.13 -5.12 26.13
CA VAL A 302 -11.45 -4.84 25.55
C VAL A 302 -12.39 -6.02 25.75
N THR A 303 -13.60 -5.77 26.28
CA THR A 303 -14.63 -6.81 26.40
C THR A 303 -15.71 -6.63 25.35
N PHE A 304 -15.94 -7.67 24.54
CA PHE A 304 -16.92 -7.66 23.46
C PHE A 304 -18.30 -8.13 23.95
N PRO A 305 -19.35 -7.27 23.91
CA PRO A 305 -20.67 -7.62 24.42
C PRO A 305 -21.53 -8.43 23.43
N ALA A 306 -21.30 -8.25 22.13
CA ALA A 306 -22.04 -8.90 21.05
C ALA A 306 -21.20 -9.99 20.38
N GLU A 307 -21.88 -10.99 19.79
CA GLU A 307 -21.28 -12.00 18.93
C GLU A 307 -21.35 -11.58 17.46
N GLY A 308 -20.56 -12.21 16.60
CA GLY A 308 -20.45 -11.88 15.18
C GLY A 308 -19.23 -11.01 14.87
N MET A 309 -19.23 -10.41 13.68
CA MET A 309 -18.15 -9.52 13.25
C MET A 309 -18.30 -8.14 13.89
N VAL A 310 -17.37 -7.79 14.75
CA VAL A 310 -17.33 -6.50 15.47
C VAL A 310 -16.21 -5.63 14.93
N ALA A 311 -16.52 -4.36 14.68
CA ALA A 311 -15.53 -3.36 14.29
C ALA A 311 -14.83 -2.77 15.51
N VAL A 312 -13.51 -2.74 15.50
CA VAL A 312 -12.68 -2.02 16.47
C VAL A 312 -12.00 -0.86 15.75
N THR A 313 -12.19 0.36 16.24
CA THR A 313 -11.64 1.58 15.63
C THR A 313 -10.70 2.25 16.63
N ALA A 314 -9.42 2.38 16.26
CA ALA A 314 -8.46 3.20 16.99
C ALA A 314 -8.40 4.59 16.35
N GLN A 315 -8.46 5.64 17.16
CA GLN A 315 -8.53 7.02 16.71
C GLN A 315 -7.64 7.95 17.54
N LEU A 316 -6.99 8.89 16.86
CA LEU A 316 -6.27 10.03 17.44
C LEU A 316 -7.01 11.36 17.17
N PRO A 317 -6.70 12.43 17.93
CA PRO A 317 -7.18 13.77 17.60
C PRO A 317 -6.62 14.24 16.26
N ALA A 318 -7.45 14.88 15.44
CA ALA A 318 -7.10 15.29 14.09
C ALA A 318 -5.85 16.19 14.04
N ASP A 319 -4.90 15.84 13.18
CA ASP A 319 -3.72 16.66 12.90
C ASP A 319 -3.68 17.19 11.44
N ALA A 320 -2.49 17.38 10.88
CA ALA A 320 -2.33 17.88 9.51
C ALA A 320 -2.85 16.88 8.46
N LEU A 321 -2.88 15.57 8.77
CA LEU A 321 -3.37 14.51 7.89
C LEU A 321 -4.48 13.68 8.59
N PRO A 322 -5.74 14.16 8.65
CA PRO A 322 -6.80 13.49 9.41
C PRO A 322 -7.14 12.04 9.01
N HIS A 323 -6.66 11.57 7.87
CA HIS A 323 -6.99 10.28 7.29
C HIS A 323 -6.11 9.13 7.79
N ASP A 324 -5.02 9.41 8.50
CA ASP A 324 -4.16 8.39 9.14
C ASP A 324 -4.32 8.32 10.68
N ASP A 325 -5.09 9.26 11.23
CA ASP A 325 -5.49 9.30 12.63
C ASP A 325 -6.44 8.16 13.02
N VAL A 326 -7.03 7.46 12.03
CA VAL A 326 -8.04 6.41 12.26
C VAL A 326 -7.63 5.10 11.60
N ARG A 327 -7.70 4.01 12.36
CA ARG A 327 -7.44 2.66 11.83
C ARG A 327 -8.42 1.64 12.40
N TYR A 328 -8.82 0.70 11.54
CA TYR A 328 -9.88 -0.25 11.79
C TYR A 328 -9.34 -1.67 11.92
N LEU A 329 -9.98 -2.48 12.76
CA LEU A 329 -9.74 -3.90 12.89
C LEU A 329 -11.08 -4.64 12.92
N ALA A 330 -11.24 -5.63 12.04
CA ALA A 330 -12.38 -6.55 12.09
C ALA A 330 -12.08 -7.69 13.05
N VAL A 331 -13.01 -7.93 13.99
CA VAL A 331 -12.86 -8.96 15.01
C VAL A 331 -14.06 -9.91 14.96
N GLN A 332 -13.80 -11.18 14.65
CA GLN A 332 -14.82 -12.22 14.78
C GLN A 332 -14.98 -12.61 16.25
N VAL A 333 -16.08 -12.20 16.86
CA VAL A 333 -16.46 -12.58 18.22
C VAL A 333 -17.34 -13.81 18.15
N LEU A 334 -16.96 -14.88 18.84
CA LEU A 334 -17.72 -16.12 18.86
C LEU A 334 -18.56 -16.25 20.15
N PRO A 335 -19.72 -16.90 20.06
CA PRO A 335 -20.41 -17.38 21.26
C PRO A 335 -19.60 -18.50 21.94
N PRO A 336 -19.90 -18.82 23.22
CA PRO A 336 -19.36 -20.01 23.87
C PRO A 336 -19.57 -21.27 23.02
N GLN A 337 -18.49 -22.00 22.76
CA GLN A 337 -18.50 -23.14 21.84
C GLN A 337 -18.90 -24.41 22.57
N LYS A 338 -19.88 -25.16 22.06
CA LYS A 338 -20.32 -26.41 22.69
C LYS A 338 -19.39 -27.55 22.30
N VAL A 339 -18.96 -28.33 23.28
CA VAL A 339 -18.10 -29.51 23.11
C VAL A 339 -18.78 -30.70 23.77
N LEU A 340 -18.96 -31.77 23.00
CA LEU A 340 -19.51 -33.03 23.50
C LEU A 340 -18.36 -34.00 23.80
N ILE A 341 -18.34 -34.58 24.99
CA ILE A 341 -17.45 -35.68 25.35
C ILE A 341 -18.29 -36.94 25.48
N VAL A 342 -18.07 -37.88 24.58
CA VAL A 342 -18.64 -39.23 24.66
C VAL A 342 -17.69 -40.06 25.50
N LYS A 343 -18.06 -40.25 26.76
CA LYS A 343 -17.30 -41.03 27.75
C LYS A 343 -17.76 -42.49 27.76
N PRO A 344 -16.95 -43.44 28.22
CA PRO A 344 -17.35 -44.83 28.14
C PRO A 344 -18.38 -45.11 29.25
N PRO A 345 -19.24 -46.13 29.08
CA PRO A 345 -20.31 -46.41 30.04
C PRO A 345 -19.73 -46.79 31.40
N ALA A 346 -20.54 -46.59 32.45
CA ALA A 346 -20.23 -47.00 33.81
C ALA A 346 -19.66 -48.42 33.89
N GLU A 347 -18.78 -48.66 34.87
CA GLU A 347 -18.23 -49.99 35.09
C GLU A 347 -19.33 -50.97 35.55
N ARG A 348 -19.01 -52.27 35.51
CA ARG A 348 -19.98 -53.34 35.83
C ARG A 348 -20.53 -53.26 37.26
N ASP A 349 -19.82 -52.58 38.15
CA ASP A 349 -20.21 -52.31 39.54
C ASP A 349 -21.08 -51.05 39.69
N GLY A 350 -21.42 -50.38 38.59
CA GLY A 350 -22.22 -49.16 38.57
C GLY A 350 -21.40 -47.89 38.83
N THR A 351 -20.08 -47.97 38.98
CA THR A 351 -19.25 -46.77 39.16
C THR A 351 -19.16 -45.95 37.86
N PRO A 352 -19.46 -44.64 37.90
CA PRO A 352 -19.35 -43.81 36.71
C PRO A 352 -17.90 -43.72 36.22
N SER A 353 -17.68 -43.91 34.91
CA SER A 353 -16.36 -43.63 34.31
C SER A 353 -15.95 -42.19 34.56
N ARG A 354 -14.65 -42.00 34.84
CA ARG A 354 -13.99 -40.71 35.09
C ARG A 354 -12.94 -40.38 34.02
N ASP A 355 -12.93 -41.09 32.91
CA ASP A 355 -11.97 -40.91 31.82
C ASP A 355 -12.10 -39.52 31.15
N ASP A 356 -13.27 -38.88 31.30
CA ASP A 356 -13.58 -37.52 30.84
C ASP A 356 -13.06 -36.41 31.78
N LEU A 357 -12.64 -36.73 33.01
CA LEU A 357 -12.39 -35.76 34.07
C LEU A 357 -11.36 -34.69 33.66
N PHE A 358 -10.19 -35.12 33.16
CA PHE A 358 -9.14 -34.19 32.76
C PHE A 358 -9.54 -33.33 31.57
N LEU A 359 -10.28 -33.90 30.60
CA LEU A 359 -10.78 -33.16 29.44
C LEU A 359 -11.80 -32.09 29.86
N ARG A 360 -12.72 -32.42 30.77
CA ARG A 360 -13.71 -31.46 31.29
C ARG A 360 -13.05 -30.29 31.99
N PHE A 361 -12.08 -30.55 32.87
CA PHE A 361 -11.34 -29.48 33.56
C PHE A 361 -10.43 -28.70 32.62
N ALA A 362 -9.82 -29.33 31.61
CA ALA A 362 -9.00 -28.62 30.65
C ALA A 362 -9.83 -27.68 29.76
N LEU A 363 -11.02 -28.12 29.32
CA LEU A 363 -11.89 -27.35 28.43
C LEU A 363 -12.73 -26.29 29.19
N ASN A 364 -13.25 -26.63 30.37
CA ASN A 364 -14.00 -25.71 31.22
C ASN A 364 -13.56 -25.82 32.70
N PRO A 365 -12.42 -25.21 33.08
CA PRO A 365 -11.82 -25.39 34.40
C PRO A 365 -12.69 -24.89 35.56
N LEU A 366 -13.51 -23.86 35.33
CA LEU A 366 -14.40 -23.31 36.34
C LEU A 366 -15.75 -24.02 36.40
N ASN A 367 -16.05 -24.91 35.44
CA ASN A 367 -17.34 -25.58 35.29
C ASN A 367 -18.55 -24.62 35.38
N ARG A 368 -18.40 -23.43 34.80
CA ARG A 368 -19.45 -22.40 34.76
C ARG A 368 -19.97 -22.27 33.33
N ARG A 369 -21.23 -21.84 33.19
CA ARG A 369 -21.80 -21.49 31.88
C ARG A 369 -21.44 -20.05 31.50
N GLU A 370 -21.54 -19.13 32.46
CA GLU A 370 -21.19 -17.73 32.24
C GLU A 370 -19.68 -17.55 32.11
N GLY A 371 -19.29 -16.84 31.05
CA GLY A 371 -17.90 -16.52 30.76
C GLY A 371 -17.04 -17.73 30.40
N ALA A 372 -17.58 -18.89 30.01
CA ALA A 372 -16.81 -20.04 29.54
C ALA A 372 -16.46 -19.95 28.04
N THR A 373 -15.24 -20.33 27.67
CA THR A 373 -14.85 -20.51 26.25
C THR A 373 -15.59 -21.69 25.64
N PHE A 374 -15.60 -22.81 26.38
CA PHE A 374 -16.19 -24.05 25.96
C PHE A 374 -17.28 -24.48 26.94
N LEU A 375 -18.47 -24.77 26.43
CA LEU A 375 -19.54 -25.41 27.18
C LEU A 375 -19.41 -26.91 26.96
N VAL A 376 -19.00 -27.62 28.01
CA VAL A 376 -18.66 -29.04 27.93
C VAL A 376 -19.83 -29.87 28.43
N GLU A 377 -20.34 -30.75 27.59
CA GLU A 377 -21.31 -31.77 27.97
C GLU A 377 -20.64 -33.14 27.90
N SER A 378 -20.87 -33.98 28.90
CA SER A 378 -20.41 -35.37 28.90
C SER A 378 -21.60 -36.31 28.91
N ARG A 379 -21.58 -37.30 28.00
CA ARG A 379 -22.66 -38.26 27.79
C ARG A 379 -22.11 -39.64 27.47
N GLU A 380 -22.89 -40.67 27.74
CA GLU A 380 -22.60 -42.02 27.27
C GLU A 380 -23.01 -42.19 25.79
N PRO A 381 -22.52 -43.24 25.09
CA PRO A 381 -22.81 -43.42 23.66
C PRO A 381 -24.31 -43.50 23.33
N GLU A 382 -25.10 -44.17 24.16
CA GLU A 382 -26.57 -44.29 24.00
C GLU A 382 -27.27 -42.93 24.15
N GLU A 383 -26.85 -42.13 25.14
CA GLU A 383 -27.42 -40.79 25.37
C GLU A 383 -27.08 -39.83 24.22
N ALA A 384 -25.88 -39.97 23.63
CA ALA A 384 -25.42 -39.14 22.52
C ALA A 384 -26.27 -39.33 21.25
N LEU A 385 -26.96 -40.48 21.09
CA LEU A 385 -27.89 -40.71 19.98
C LEU A 385 -29.08 -39.74 19.99
N SER A 386 -29.50 -39.25 21.17
CA SER A 386 -30.61 -38.30 21.29
C SER A 386 -30.22 -36.86 20.95
N LEU A 387 -28.92 -36.54 20.94
CA LEU A 387 -28.41 -35.19 20.73
C LEU A 387 -28.20 -34.89 19.25
N ARG A 388 -28.33 -33.63 18.84
CA ARG A 388 -27.94 -33.18 17.49
C ARG A 388 -26.46 -32.80 17.46
N LEU A 389 -25.62 -33.62 16.82
CA LEU A 389 -24.17 -33.40 16.78
C LEU A 389 -23.77 -32.09 16.11
N ALA A 390 -24.56 -31.60 15.15
CA ALA A 390 -24.33 -30.32 14.48
C ALA A 390 -24.36 -29.09 15.41
N ASP A 391 -25.00 -29.19 16.60
CA ASP A 391 -25.01 -28.13 17.60
C ASP A 391 -23.65 -28.00 18.34
N TYR A 392 -22.72 -28.95 18.13
CA TYR A 392 -21.42 -29.02 18.80
C TYR A 392 -20.29 -28.69 17.85
N THR A 393 -19.37 -27.84 18.30
CA THR A 393 -18.15 -27.47 17.56
C THR A 393 -17.17 -28.64 17.49
N ALA A 394 -17.12 -29.46 18.53
CA ALA A 394 -16.28 -30.65 18.58
C ALA A 394 -16.91 -31.79 19.37
N VAL A 395 -16.61 -33.03 18.95
CA VAL A 395 -17.00 -34.27 19.63
C VAL A 395 -15.75 -35.06 20.00
N TYR A 396 -15.56 -35.32 21.29
CA TYR A 396 -14.45 -36.10 21.84
C TYR A 396 -14.93 -37.52 22.13
N LEU A 397 -14.31 -38.51 21.50
CA LEU A 397 -14.50 -39.92 21.80
C LEU A 397 -13.38 -40.37 22.73
N VAL A 398 -13.72 -40.77 23.95
CA VAL A 398 -12.72 -41.10 24.98
C VAL A 398 -12.83 -42.56 25.36
N ASN A 399 -11.75 -43.31 25.13
CA ASN A 399 -11.56 -44.69 25.60
C ASN A 399 -12.79 -45.60 25.35
N GLN A 400 -13.39 -45.48 24.17
CA GLN A 400 -14.57 -46.26 23.80
C GLN A 400 -14.13 -47.66 23.38
N ARG A 401 -14.89 -48.68 23.80
CA ARG A 401 -14.67 -50.06 23.32
C ARG A 401 -15.31 -50.27 21.96
N GLN A 402 -16.59 -49.92 21.87
CA GLN A 402 -17.46 -50.01 20.70
C GLN A 402 -18.43 -48.82 20.75
N LEU A 403 -18.97 -48.42 19.59
CA LEU A 403 -20.01 -47.40 19.49
C LEU A 403 -21.24 -48.00 18.81
N PRO A 404 -22.46 -47.54 19.15
CA PRO A 404 -23.66 -47.92 18.41
C PRO A 404 -23.52 -47.56 16.92
N GLU A 405 -23.88 -48.48 16.02
CA GLU A 405 -23.80 -48.24 14.56
C GLU A 405 -24.50 -46.95 14.10
N PRO A 406 -25.70 -46.59 14.62
CA PRO A 406 -26.34 -45.33 14.24
C PRO A 406 -25.51 -44.11 14.65
N LEU A 407 -24.76 -44.17 15.76
CA LEU A 407 -23.90 -43.08 16.19
C LEU A 407 -22.68 -42.94 15.26
N VAL A 408 -22.12 -44.05 14.79
CA VAL A 408 -21.00 -44.07 13.83
C VAL A 408 -21.39 -43.34 12.55
N GLY A 409 -22.54 -43.67 11.96
CA GLY A 409 -23.05 -42.97 10.76
C GLY A 409 -23.20 -41.47 10.97
N ARG A 410 -23.80 -41.06 12.11
CA ARG A 410 -23.98 -39.66 12.46
C ARG A 410 -22.68 -38.91 12.71
N LEU A 411 -21.66 -39.56 13.28
CA LEU A 411 -20.33 -38.98 13.47
C LEU A 411 -19.62 -38.76 12.13
N ILE A 412 -19.75 -39.70 11.20
CA ILE A 412 -19.22 -39.57 9.84
C ILE A 412 -19.89 -38.39 9.14
N ASP A 413 -21.23 -38.31 9.15
CA ASP A 413 -21.98 -37.18 8.59
C ASP A 413 -21.58 -35.85 9.24
N TYR A 414 -21.45 -35.83 10.56
CA TYR A 414 -21.03 -34.65 11.33
C TYR A 414 -19.65 -34.14 10.90
N VAL A 415 -18.65 -35.03 10.77
CA VAL A 415 -17.31 -34.65 10.34
C VAL A 415 -17.32 -34.19 8.87
N LEU A 416 -18.01 -34.92 7.98
CA LEU A 416 -18.12 -34.51 6.58
C LEU A 416 -18.74 -33.11 6.45
N GLY A 417 -19.73 -32.79 7.28
CA GLY A 417 -20.39 -31.48 7.37
C GLY A 417 -19.59 -30.38 8.10
N GLY A 418 -18.34 -30.61 8.48
CA GLY A 418 -17.48 -29.57 9.07
C GLY A 418 -17.17 -29.72 10.55
N GLY A 419 -17.67 -30.77 11.20
CA GLY A 419 -17.41 -31.07 12.61
C GLY A 419 -15.97 -31.45 12.90
N TYR A 420 -15.53 -31.22 14.14
CA TYR A 420 -14.23 -31.66 14.63
C TYR A 420 -14.38 -32.88 15.55
N CYS A 421 -13.79 -34.01 15.19
CA CYS A 421 -13.80 -35.20 16.02
C CYS A 421 -12.41 -35.45 16.60
N VAL A 422 -12.32 -35.66 17.90
CA VAL A 422 -11.07 -36.02 18.58
C VAL A 422 -11.22 -37.38 19.23
N ILE A 423 -10.35 -38.33 18.90
CA ILE A 423 -10.40 -39.71 19.36
C ILE A 423 -9.20 -39.95 20.26
N PHE A 424 -9.45 -40.15 21.56
CA PHE A 424 -8.45 -40.62 22.51
C PHE A 424 -8.60 -42.12 22.72
N LEU A 425 -7.56 -42.87 22.35
CA LEU A 425 -7.52 -44.32 22.56
C LEU A 425 -7.17 -44.66 24.01
N GLY A 426 -7.50 -45.86 24.47
CA GLY A 426 -7.14 -46.28 25.81
C GLY A 426 -7.30 -47.78 26.05
N SER A 427 -7.34 -48.17 27.32
CA SER A 427 -7.38 -49.56 27.75
C SER A 427 -8.60 -50.35 27.28
N ARG A 428 -9.71 -49.68 26.97
CA ARG A 428 -10.96 -50.30 26.49
C ARG A 428 -11.03 -50.37 24.97
N THR A 429 -10.19 -49.65 24.24
CA THR A 429 -10.19 -49.63 22.77
C THR A 429 -9.92 -51.02 22.20
N ASP A 430 -10.77 -51.42 21.26
CA ASP A 430 -10.68 -52.65 20.48
C ASP A 430 -10.20 -52.34 19.04
N PRO A 431 -8.92 -52.61 18.71
CA PRO A 431 -8.36 -52.28 17.39
C PRO A 431 -9.08 -52.94 16.23
N GLU A 432 -9.53 -54.19 16.38
CA GLU A 432 -10.18 -54.94 15.31
C GLU A 432 -11.55 -54.32 14.99
N TRP A 433 -12.33 -54.00 16.02
CA TRP A 433 -13.61 -53.34 15.85
C TRP A 433 -13.47 -51.95 15.22
N TYR A 434 -12.51 -51.13 15.69
CA TYR A 434 -12.25 -49.79 15.16
C TYR A 434 -11.87 -49.84 13.68
N ASN A 435 -10.98 -50.75 13.29
CA ASN A 435 -10.60 -50.91 11.90
C ASN A 435 -11.81 -51.34 11.04
N ALA A 436 -12.58 -52.33 11.48
CA ALA A 436 -13.72 -52.82 10.72
C ALA A 436 -14.85 -51.77 10.56
N HIS A 437 -15.16 -50.98 11.60
CA HIS A 437 -16.35 -50.12 11.62
C HIS A 437 -16.07 -48.64 11.43
N LEU A 438 -14.86 -48.15 11.72
CA LEU A 438 -14.49 -46.74 11.59
C LEU A 438 -13.49 -46.47 10.46
N LEU A 439 -12.75 -47.48 9.99
CA LEU A 439 -11.81 -47.36 8.88
C LEU A 439 -12.32 -48.04 7.60
N ASP A 440 -12.69 -49.31 7.67
CA ASP A 440 -13.12 -50.12 6.53
C ASP A 440 -14.66 -50.09 6.36
N ALA A 441 -15.31 -49.03 6.84
CA ALA A 441 -16.75 -48.89 6.84
C ALA A 441 -17.35 -48.98 5.41
N PRO A 442 -18.49 -49.68 5.22
CA PRO A 442 -19.11 -49.86 3.91
C PRO A 442 -19.38 -48.52 3.20
N GLY A 443 -19.05 -48.44 1.90
CA GLY A 443 -19.28 -47.24 1.08
C GLY A 443 -18.12 -46.23 1.08
N GLY A 444 -16.94 -46.57 1.61
CA GLY A 444 -15.75 -45.70 1.58
C GLY A 444 -15.81 -44.49 2.52
N ARG A 445 -16.80 -44.50 3.42
CA ARG A 445 -17.08 -43.42 4.37
C ARG A 445 -16.42 -43.73 5.71
N HIS A 446 -15.10 -43.53 5.80
CA HIS A 446 -14.35 -43.74 7.04
C HIS A 446 -14.22 -42.49 7.91
N LEU A 447 -14.12 -42.71 9.23
CA LEU A 447 -13.88 -41.71 10.27
C LEU A 447 -12.43 -41.73 10.78
N LEU A 448 -11.81 -42.92 10.87
CA LEU A 448 -10.54 -43.09 11.56
C LEU A 448 -9.34 -42.65 10.69
N PRO A 449 -8.43 -41.80 11.20
CA PRO A 449 -7.34 -41.23 10.38
C PRO A 449 -6.12 -42.16 10.22
N ALA A 450 -6.11 -43.30 10.91
CA ALA A 450 -5.02 -44.27 10.90
C ALA A 450 -5.54 -45.67 11.25
N ARG A 451 -4.96 -46.71 10.64
CA ARG A 451 -5.20 -48.11 11.02
C ARG A 451 -4.55 -48.43 12.37
N LEU A 452 -5.28 -49.08 13.27
CA LEU A 452 -4.81 -49.47 14.60
C LEU A 452 -4.20 -50.88 14.59
N PHE A 453 -3.12 -51.07 15.35
CA PHE A 453 -2.50 -52.37 15.57
C PHE A 453 -2.42 -52.66 17.08
N LYS A 454 -1.35 -53.35 17.51
CA LYS A 454 -1.10 -53.72 18.90
C LYS A 454 -0.71 -52.54 19.78
N ARG A 455 -0.87 -52.73 21.09
CA ARG A 455 -0.34 -51.82 22.12
C ARG A 455 1.18 -51.94 22.21
N VAL A 456 1.82 -50.83 22.51
CA VAL A 456 3.27 -50.71 22.70
C VAL A 456 3.52 -50.05 24.06
N GLY A 457 4.45 -50.61 24.83
CA GLY A 457 4.74 -50.16 26.19
C GLY A 457 3.94 -50.92 27.25
N ASN A 458 4.00 -50.42 28.49
CA ASN A 458 3.34 -51.02 29.64
C ASN A 458 3.11 -49.95 30.72
N ALA A 459 1.86 -49.51 30.86
CA ALA A 459 1.48 -48.46 31.80
C ALA A 459 1.48 -48.89 33.28
N VAL A 460 1.51 -50.20 33.57
CA VAL A 460 1.54 -50.75 34.94
C VAL A 460 2.95 -50.69 35.50
N SER A 461 3.93 -51.22 34.75
CA SER A 461 5.34 -51.25 35.19
C SER A 461 6.02 -49.88 35.12
N LYS A 462 5.60 -49.04 34.15
CA LYS A 462 6.19 -47.72 33.86
C LYS A 462 7.72 -47.73 33.68
N ALA A 463 8.30 -48.88 33.34
CA ALA A 463 9.74 -49.07 33.23
C ALA A 463 10.36 -48.28 32.06
N ILE A 464 9.61 -48.13 30.97
CA ILE A 464 10.01 -47.36 29.79
C ILE A 464 8.99 -46.25 29.59
N ALA A 465 9.47 -45.01 29.51
CA ALA A 465 8.67 -43.84 29.21
C ALA A 465 9.01 -43.32 27.80
N TYR A 466 7.99 -43.22 26.95
CA TYR A 466 8.07 -42.61 25.64
C TYR A 466 7.71 -41.13 25.72
N GLN A 467 8.38 -40.31 24.92
CA GLN A 467 8.12 -38.88 24.81
C GLN A 467 7.57 -38.54 23.42
N LEU A 468 6.86 -37.42 23.31
CA LEU A 468 6.47 -36.87 22.01
C LEU A 468 7.71 -36.26 21.33
N THR A 469 7.86 -36.50 20.03
CA THR A 469 8.94 -36.00 19.16
C THR A 469 8.35 -35.47 17.85
N ASP A 470 9.16 -34.78 17.05
CA ASP A 470 8.78 -34.32 15.71
C ASP A 470 7.46 -33.53 15.68
N LEU A 471 7.28 -32.63 16.65
CA LEU A 471 6.09 -31.79 16.74
C LEU A 471 6.00 -30.87 15.52
N ASP A 472 4.86 -30.90 14.82
CA ASP A 472 4.56 -29.94 13.76
C ASP A 472 4.22 -28.57 14.36
N LEU A 473 5.26 -27.77 14.64
CA LEU A 473 5.14 -26.41 15.19
C LEU A 473 4.47 -25.41 14.22
N GLY A 474 4.33 -25.75 12.94
CA GLY A 474 3.57 -24.96 11.97
C GLY A 474 2.05 -25.19 12.10
N HIS A 475 1.63 -26.30 12.69
CA HIS A 475 0.23 -26.61 12.91
C HIS A 475 -0.38 -25.73 14.02
N PRO A 476 -1.62 -25.23 13.87
CA PRO A 476 -2.27 -24.40 14.90
C PRO A 476 -2.30 -25.03 16.30
N ALA A 477 -2.42 -26.36 16.39
CA ALA A 477 -2.43 -27.07 17.68
C ALA A 477 -1.10 -26.96 18.46
N PHE A 478 0.01 -26.69 17.78
CA PHE A 478 1.35 -26.61 18.38
C PHE A 478 2.05 -25.26 18.22
N SER A 479 1.49 -24.34 17.43
CA SER A 479 2.11 -23.04 17.12
C SER A 479 2.46 -22.22 18.37
N LEU A 480 1.65 -22.32 19.42
CA LEU A 480 1.92 -21.66 20.70
C LEU A 480 3.25 -22.12 21.33
N PHE A 481 3.64 -23.38 21.15
CA PHE A 481 4.85 -23.95 21.74
C PHE A 481 6.12 -23.70 20.92
N ALA A 482 6.00 -23.05 19.75
CA ALA A 482 7.16 -22.61 18.98
C ALA A 482 7.91 -21.45 19.67
N THR A 483 7.19 -20.65 20.48
CA THR A 483 7.75 -19.53 21.24
C THR A 483 8.33 -20.01 22.57
N GLU A 484 9.56 -19.58 22.87
CA GLU A 484 10.20 -19.87 24.16
C GLU A 484 9.36 -19.38 25.35
N GLY A 485 9.26 -20.21 26.39
CA GLY A 485 8.51 -19.89 27.62
C GLY A 485 7.08 -20.45 27.69
N ASN A 486 6.49 -20.89 26.58
CA ASN A 486 5.11 -21.44 26.55
C ASN A 486 4.99 -22.94 26.95
N GLY A 487 6.09 -23.53 27.43
CA GLY A 487 6.17 -24.94 27.80
C GLY A 487 6.54 -25.86 26.63
N ASP A 488 6.88 -27.10 26.94
CA ASP A 488 7.35 -28.09 25.97
C ASP A 488 6.55 -29.41 26.10
N PRO A 489 5.67 -29.72 25.13
CA PRO A 489 4.89 -30.97 25.14
C PRO A 489 5.75 -32.23 25.13
N ARG A 490 7.01 -32.16 24.67
CA ARG A 490 7.95 -33.30 24.61
C ARG A 490 8.33 -33.82 26.00
N ARG A 491 8.15 -33.02 27.05
CA ARG A 491 8.41 -33.41 28.45
C ARG A 491 7.34 -34.33 29.05
N ALA A 492 6.25 -34.59 28.33
CA ALA A 492 5.26 -35.55 28.74
C ALA A 492 5.79 -36.99 28.57
N HIS A 493 5.49 -37.84 29.55
CA HIS A 493 5.81 -39.26 29.51
C HIS A 493 4.54 -40.04 29.20
N VAL A 494 4.63 -40.89 28.17
CA VAL A 494 3.64 -41.86 27.76
C VAL A 494 4.23 -43.24 28.00
N TRP A 495 3.57 -44.08 28.78
CA TRP A 495 4.06 -45.43 29.10
C TRP A 495 3.42 -46.51 28.24
N GLU A 496 2.24 -46.25 27.69
CA GLU A 496 1.52 -47.16 26.81
C GLU A 496 0.73 -46.38 25.75
N PHE A 497 0.70 -46.88 24.52
CA PHE A 497 -0.03 -46.30 23.39
C PHE A 497 -0.27 -47.37 22.32
N PHE A 498 -1.14 -47.10 21.34
CA PHE A 498 -1.35 -47.99 20.19
C PHE A 498 -0.37 -47.69 19.06
N GLN A 499 0.17 -48.73 18.44
CA GLN A 499 0.81 -48.59 17.13
C GLN A 499 -0.27 -48.25 16.10
N VAL A 500 -0.06 -47.15 15.37
CA VAL A 500 -0.98 -46.70 14.32
C VAL A 500 -0.25 -46.47 13.00
N GLN A 501 -0.93 -46.77 11.90
CA GLN A 501 -0.46 -46.49 10.54
C GLN A 501 -1.39 -45.45 9.89
N PRO A 502 -0.93 -44.21 9.70
CA PRO A 502 -1.73 -43.13 9.10
C PRO A 502 -2.23 -43.48 7.70
N ASN A 503 -3.42 -43.00 7.36
CA ASN A 503 -3.97 -43.11 6.02
C ASN A 503 -3.17 -42.27 5.00
N PRO A 504 -3.20 -42.60 3.70
CA PRO A 504 -2.68 -41.74 2.66
C PRO A 504 -3.38 -40.36 2.68
N GLY A 505 -2.65 -39.31 3.04
CA GLY A 505 -3.19 -37.94 3.17
C GLY A 505 -3.46 -37.49 4.62
N ALA A 506 -3.29 -38.37 5.61
CA ALA A 506 -3.30 -37.97 7.02
C ALA A 506 -1.97 -37.29 7.40
N LEU A 507 -2.06 -36.24 8.22
CA LEU A 507 -0.93 -35.48 8.74
C LEU A 507 -0.52 -36.04 10.11
N VAL A 508 0.75 -36.41 10.26
CA VAL A 508 1.31 -36.80 11.56
C VAL A 508 1.74 -35.54 12.29
N LEU A 509 1.00 -35.15 13.34
CA LEU A 509 1.30 -33.93 14.09
C LEU A 509 2.42 -34.12 15.13
N ALA A 510 2.56 -35.34 15.63
CA ALA A 510 3.62 -35.71 16.56
C ALA A 510 3.93 -37.20 16.45
N ARG A 511 5.21 -37.54 16.59
CA ARG A 511 5.69 -38.92 16.75
C ARG A 511 5.99 -39.20 18.20
N MET A 512 6.21 -40.45 18.51
CA MET A 512 6.77 -40.89 19.78
C MET A 512 8.28 -41.10 19.60
N SER A 513 9.05 -41.05 20.69
CA SER A 513 10.52 -41.23 20.73
C SER A 513 11.08 -42.49 20.03
N HIS A 514 10.25 -43.50 19.78
CA HIS A 514 10.62 -44.72 19.07
C HIS A 514 10.25 -44.68 17.56
N GLY A 515 9.74 -43.55 17.07
CA GLY A 515 9.46 -43.26 15.67
C GLY A 515 8.00 -43.48 15.21
N LEU A 516 7.17 -44.26 15.92
CA LEU A 516 5.77 -44.43 15.49
C LEU A 516 4.94 -43.15 15.73
N PRO A 517 3.90 -42.91 14.92
CA PRO A 517 3.00 -41.76 15.09
C PRO A 517 2.27 -41.81 16.45
N GLY A 518 2.24 -40.67 17.14
CA GLY A 518 1.50 -40.50 18.39
C GLY A 518 0.20 -39.74 18.20
N LEU A 519 0.23 -38.68 17.38
CA LEU A 519 -0.91 -37.85 17.05
C LEU A 519 -1.05 -37.76 15.53
N VAL A 520 -2.24 -38.07 15.02
CA VAL A 520 -2.52 -38.12 13.58
C VAL A 520 -3.81 -37.36 13.30
N GLU A 521 -3.78 -36.41 12.39
CA GLU A 521 -4.96 -35.66 11.94
C GLU A 521 -5.26 -35.98 10.48
N GLU A 522 -6.52 -36.28 10.14
CA GLU A 522 -6.97 -36.38 8.75
C GLU A 522 -8.11 -35.39 8.51
N ARG A 523 -8.06 -34.71 7.35
CA ARG A 523 -9.18 -33.88 6.88
C ARG A 523 -10.18 -34.77 6.15
N ARG A 524 -11.45 -34.69 6.54
CA ARG A 524 -12.55 -35.47 5.95
C ARG A 524 -13.71 -34.53 5.63
N GLY A 525 -14.05 -34.39 4.34
CA GLY A 525 -15.02 -33.38 3.90
C GLY A 525 -14.61 -31.97 4.35
N GLN A 526 -15.53 -31.28 5.02
CA GLN A 526 -15.27 -29.95 5.59
C GLN A 526 -14.64 -30.02 7.00
N GLY A 527 -14.70 -31.17 7.67
CA GLY A 527 -14.23 -31.36 9.03
C GLY A 527 -12.85 -32.00 9.15
N LYS A 528 -12.50 -32.34 10.39
CA LYS A 528 -11.21 -32.93 10.74
C LYS A 528 -11.39 -34.00 11.81
N VAL A 529 -10.55 -35.02 11.76
CA VAL A 529 -10.45 -36.05 12.79
C VAL A 529 -9.03 -36.08 13.32
N LEU A 530 -8.88 -35.82 14.62
CA LEU A 530 -7.62 -35.97 15.34
C LEU A 530 -7.65 -37.27 16.15
N LEU A 531 -6.70 -38.16 15.90
CA LEU A 531 -6.47 -39.37 16.68
C LEU A 531 -5.26 -39.17 17.59
N VAL A 532 -5.45 -39.43 18.88
CA VAL A 532 -4.41 -39.49 19.89
C VAL A 532 -4.24 -40.95 20.30
N ALA A 533 -3.06 -41.53 20.04
CA ALA A 533 -2.79 -42.95 20.18
C ALA A 533 -2.77 -43.47 21.64
N PHE A 534 -3.02 -42.60 22.62
CA PHE A 534 -2.99 -42.89 24.04
C PHE A 534 -4.10 -42.13 24.78
N SER A 535 -4.26 -42.44 26.08
CA SER A 535 -5.40 -41.97 26.86
C SER A 535 -5.38 -40.47 27.17
N ALA A 536 -6.59 -39.92 27.37
CA ALA A 536 -6.77 -38.52 27.80
C ALA A 536 -6.61 -38.31 29.31
N ASP A 537 -6.36 -39.39 30.05
CA ASP A 537 -6.26 -39.43 31.50
C ASP A 537 -4.83 -39.82 31.95
N THR A 538 -4.68 -40.14 33.24
CA THR A 538 -3.36 -40.50 33.79
C THR A 538 -3.04 -42.00 33.73
N SER A 539 -3.90 -42.81 33.11
CA SER A 539 -3.70 -44.25 33.05
C SER A 539 -2.46 -44.60 32.20
N TRP A 540 -2.31 -43.99 31.02
CA TRP A 540 -1.20 -44.28 30.10
C TRP A 540 -0.16 -43.18 29.97
N THR A 541 -0.47 -41.96 30.42
CA THR A 541 0.40 -40.79 30.23
C THR A 541 0.35 -39.86 31.44
N ASN A 542 1.36 -39.02 31.63
CA ASN A 542 1.27 -37.89 32.57
C ASN A 542 0.95 -36.55 31.90
N TRP A 543 0.68 -36.54 30.58
CA TRP A 543 0.47 -35.30 29.84
C TRP A 543 -0.67 -34.45 30.41
N PRO A 544 -1.82 -35.00 30.85
CA PRO A 544 -2.89 -34.22 31.48
C PRO A 544 -2.48 -33.47 32.75
N LEU A 545 -1.38 -33.87 33.40
CA LEU A 545 -0.80 -33.19 34.56
C LEU A 545 0.23 -32.12 34.19
N LYS A 546 0.58 -32.00 32.91
CA LYS A 546 1.54 -31.01 32.40
C LYS A 546 0.82 -29.74 31.96
N PRO A 547 1.46 -28.55 32.12
CA PRO A 547 0.85 -27.27 31.75
C PRO A 547 0.57 -27.14 30.24
N THR A 548 1.11 -28.03 29.40
CA THR A 548 0.95 -28.01 27.95
C THR A 548 -0.33 -28.69 27.45
N PHE A 549 -1.00 -29.50 28.26
CA PHE A 549 -2.20 -30.24 27.82
C PHE A 549 -3.39 -29.32 27.55
N LEU A 550 -3.66 -28.37 28.45
CA LEU A 550 -4.75 -27.40 28.29
C LEU A 550 -4.54 -26.51 27.06
N PRO A 551 -3.37 -25.85 26.88
CA PRO A 551 -3.12 -25.04 25.69
C PRO A 551 -3.21 -25.85 24.41
N PHE A 552 -2.75 -27.10 24.37
CA PHE A 552 -2.89 -27.98 23.20
C PHE A 552 -4.36 -28.19 22.80
N LEU A 553 -5.23 -28.54 23.76
CA LEU A 553 -6.65 -28.74 23.50
C LEU A 553 -7.31 -27.44 23.00
N HIS A 554 -7.05 -26.33 23.68
CA HIS A 554 -7.62 -25.03 23.29
C HIS A 554 -7.13 -24.58 21.92
N GLN A 555 -5.84 -24.74 21.61
CA GLN A 555 -5.28 -24.37 20.31
C GLN A 555 -5.75 -25.28 19.18
N SER A 556 -5.94 -26.59 19.43
CA SER A 556 -6.51 -27.51 18.44
C SER A 556 -7.94 -27.09 18.04
N LEU A 557 -8.76 -26.72 19.02
CA LEU A 557 -10.12 -26.22 18.79
C LEU A 557 -10.12 -24.83 18.14
N ALA A 558 -9.27 -23.92 18.63
CA ALA A 558 -9.15 -22.58 18.07
C ALA A 558 -8.65 -22.62 16.61
N GLY A 559 -7.74 -23.53 16.27
CA GLY A 559 -7.25 -23.73 14.91
C GLY A 559 -8.32 -24.20 13.93
N MET A 560 -9.32 -24.94 14.41
CA MET A 560 -10.51 -25.29 13.62
C MET A 560 -11.42 -24.07 13.41
N LEU A 561 -11.64 -23.29 14.47
CA LEU A 561 -12.52 -22.12 14.45
C LEU A 561 -11.94 -20.94 13.65
N GLY A 562 -10.63 -20.70 13.76
CA GLY A 562 -9.91 -19.58 13.14
C GLY A 562 -9.75 -19.67 11.61
N ARG A 563 -10.32 -20.69 10.97
CA ARG A 563 -10.44 -20.78 9.50
C ARG A 563 -11.77 -20.25 8.96
N ARG A 564 -12.70 -19.82 9.82
CA ARG A 564 -13.92 -19.11 9.42
C ARG A 564 -13.64 -17.61 9.39
N GLY A 565 -13.35 -17.07 8.21
CA GLY A 565 -13.23 -15.62 7.99
C GLY A 565 -12.00 -15.23 7.17
N LEU A 566 -12.07 -14.03 6.57
CA LEU A 566 -10.96 -13.39 5.89
C LEU A 566 -9.76 -13.27 6.83
N ARG A 567 -8.64 -13.92 6.50
CA ARG A 567 -7.35 -13.53 7.09
C ARG A 567 -7.14 -12.08 6.70
N GLY A 568 -7.01 -11.20 7.69
CA GLY A 568 -6.68 -9.79 7.53
C GLY A 568 -5.27 -9.60 6.97
N GLU A 569 -4.99 -10.15 5.78
CA GLU A 569 -4.00 -9.56 4.90
C GLU A 569 -4.37 -8.08 4.78
N ALA A 570 -3.38 -7.19 4.90
CA ALA A 570 -3.60 -5.76 4.99
C ALA A 570 -4.22 -5.24 3.68
N ILE A 571 -5.56 -5.32 3.57
CA ILE A 571 -6.29 -4.84 2.41
C ILE A 571 -6.08 -3.33 2.36
N ARG A 572 -5.42 -2.89 1.29
CA ARG A 572 -5.17 -1.48 1.03
C ARG A 572 -6.31 -0.87 0.22
N PRO A 573 -6.54 0.45 0.35
CA PRO A 573 -7.54 1.11 -0.46
C PRO A 573 -7.30 0.90 -1.96
N GLY A 574 -8.35 0.58 -2.71
CA GLY A 574 -8.31 0.35 -4.15
C GLY A 574 -7.78 -1.02 -4.59
N MET A 575 -7.33 -1.89 -3.68
CA MET A 575 -6.94 -3.25 -4.03
C MET A 575 -8.15 -4.19 -4.16
N PRO A 576 -8.17 -5.08 -5.17
CA PRO A 576 -9.23 -6.07 -5.30
C PRO A 576 -9.20 -7.03 -4.11
N VAL A 577 -10.36 -7.27 -3.50
CA VAL A 577 -10.56 -8.30 -2.49
C VAL A 577 -11.25 -9.47 -3.16
N SER A 578 -10.56 -10.60 -3.21
CA SER A 578 -11.13 -11.89 -3.58
C SER A 578 -11.42 -12.70 -2.33
N MET A 579 -12.56 -13.35 -2.28
CA MET A 579 -12.85 -14.28 -1.22
C MET A 579 -13.66 -15.49 -1.72
N VAL A 580 -13.44 -16.60 -1.03
CA VAL A 580 -14.07 -17.88 -1.32
C VAL A 580 -14.95 -18.23 -0.12
N VAL A 581 -16.26 -18.20 -0.34
CA VAL A 581 -17.25 -18.66 0.65
C VAL A 581 -17.66 -20.07 0.27
N GLN A 582 -17.65 -20.96 1.24
CA GLN A 582 -18.25 -22.29 1.10
C GLN A 582 -19.67 -22.25 1.65
N GLN A 583 -20.66 -22.10 0.77
CA GLN A 583 -22.08 -22.12 1.12
C GLN A 583 -22.90 -22.63 -0.08
N GLU A 584 -23.53 -23.79 0.08
CA GLU A 584 -24.28 -24.48 -0.99
C GLU A 584 -25.56 -23.75 -1.40
N ASP A 585 -26.20 -23.05 -0.45
CA ASP A 585 -27.51 -22.39 -0.62
C ASP A 585 -27.46 -20.85 -0.71
N LEU A 586 -26.33 -20.27 -1.12
CA LEU A 586 -26.20 -18.81 -1.21
C LEU A 586 -27.04 -18.25 -2.38
N GLN A 587 -27.96 -17.34 -2.06
CA GLN A 587 -28.83 -16.68 -3.03
C GLN A 587 -28.31 -15.31 -3.43
N LYS A 588 -27.84 -14.53 -2.44
CA LYS A 588 -27.44 -13.14 -2.64
C LYS A 588 -26.22 -12.76 -1.79
N VAL A 589 -25.34 -11.96 -2.38
CA VAL A 589 -24.19 -11.36 -1.68
C VAL A 589 -24.28 -9.86 -1.78
N THR A 590 -24.37 -9.18 -0.64
CA THR A 590 -24.41 -7.71 -0.59
C THR A 590 -23.19 -7.18 0.15
N LEU A 591 -22.38 -6.36 -0.52
CA LEU A 591 -21.31 -5.58 0.08
C LEU A 591 -21.86 -4.26 0.61
N VAL A 592 -21.71 -4.03 1.91
CA VAL A 592 -22.01 -2.77 2.56
C VAL A 592 -20.68 -2.03 2.78
N PRO A 593 -20.37 -1.00 1.98
CA PRO A 593 -19.18 -0.18 2.20
C PRO A 593 -19.33 0.67 3.48
N PRO A 594 -18.23 1.22 4.02
CA PRO A 594 -18.27 2.09 5.20
C PRO A 594 -19.08 3.37 4.96
N GLN A 595 -19.11 3.85 3.71
CA GLN A 595 -19.93 4.96 3.26
C GLN A 595 -20.48 4.66 1.87
N GLY A 596 -21.72 5.08 1.60
CA GLY A 596 -22.41 4.85 0.34
C GLY A 596 -23.44 3.71 0.39
N PRO A 597 -24.18 3.49 -0.71
CA PRO A 597 -25.23 2.48 -0.75
C PRO A 597 -24.64 1.05 -0.79
N PRO A 598 -25.36 0.05 -0.23
CA PRO A 598 -25.02 -1.36 -0.41
C PRO A 598 -24.99 -1.75 -1.89
N VAL A 599 -24.07 -2.64 -2.25
CA VAL A 599 -23.84 -3.11 -3.62
C VAL A 599 -23.96 -4.62 -3.69
N GLU A 600 -24.78 -5.13 -4.59
CA GLU A 600 -24.88 -6.57 -4.84
C GLU A 600 -23.68 -7.06 -5.67
N LEU A 601 -23.04 -8.14 -5.23
CA LEU A 601 -21.89 -8.73 -5.90
C LEU A 601 -22.31 -9.94 -6.75
N PRO A 602 -21.77 -10.09 -7.97
CA PRO A 602 -22.05 -11.26 -8.80
C PRO A 602 -21.41 -12.51 -8.21
N ILE A 603 -22.19 -13.58 -8.10
CA ILE A 603 -21.73 -14.88 -7.61
C ILE A 603 -21.15 -15.67 -8.79
N ARG A 604 -19.86 -16.03 -8.74
CA ARG A 604 -19.24 -16.96 -9.70
C ARG A 604 -19.03 -18.32 -9.05
N ARG A 605 -19.55 -19.37 -9.69
CA ARG A 605 -19.35 -20.77 -9.29
C ARG A 605 -18.18 -21.33 -10.09
N GLU A 606 -17.11 -21.74 -9.42
CA GLU A 606 -15.89 -22.21 -10.07
C GLU A 606 -15.71 -23.72 -9.86
N GLY A 607 -15.74 -24.48 -10.96
CA GLY A 607 -15.62 -25.94 -10.97
C GLY A 607 -16.85 -26.66 -10.42
N GLY A 608 -17.17 -27.85 -10.92
CA GLY A 608 -18.31 -28.67 -10.49
C GLY A 608 -18.22 -29.20 -9.04
N GLY A 609 -17.47 -28.55 -8.16
CA GLY A 609 -17.47 -28.80 -6.72
C GLY A 609 -18.60 -28.01 -6.06
N GLU A 610 -19.57 -28.73 -5.51
CA GLU A 610 -20.70 -28.14 -4.78
C GLU A 610 -20.18 -27.19 -3.67
N GLY A 611 -20.71 -25.96 -3.66
CA GLY A 611 -20.59 -25.02 -2.52
C GLY A 611 -19.48 -23.97 -2.55
N LEU A 612 -18.48 -24.03 -3.44
CA LEU A 612 -17.40 -23.01 -3.50
C LEU A 612 -17.81 -21.80 -4.35
N LEU A 613 -17.99 -20.65 -3.70
CA LEU A 613 -18.38 -19.39 -4.33
C LEU A 613 -17.23 -18.40 -4.25
N HIS A 614 -16.71 -18.01 -5.41
CA HIS A 614 -15.69 -16.99 -5.51
C HIS A 614 -16.35 -15.66 -5.87
N PHE A 615 -16.05 -14.63 -5.09
CA PHE A 615 -16.36 -13.27 -5.49
C PHE A 615 -15.17 -12.36 -5.33
N SER A 616 -15.13 -11.35 -6.18
CA SER A 616 -14.09 -10.33 -6.20
C SER A 616 -14.75 -8.95 -6.23
N THR A 617 -14.36 -8.06 -5.33
CA THR A 617 -14.74 -6.64 -5.38
C THR A 617 -13.51 -5.77 -5.54
N THR A 618 -13.58 -4.78 -6.41
CA THR A 618 -12.58 -3.71 -6.55
C THR A 618 -12.99 -2.43 -5.81
N ARG A 619 -14.20 -2.41 -5.22
CA ARG A 619 -14.79 -1.22 -4.58
C ARG A 619 -14.32 -1.05 -3.13
N THR A 620 -13.01 -0.91 -2.97
CA THR A 620 -12.31 -0.79 -1.68
C THR A 620 -11.61 0.55 -1.56
N GLU A 621 -12.07 1.59 -2.27
CA GLU A 621 -11.37 2.87 -2.36
C GLU A 621 -11.38 3.65 -1.05
N LEU A 622 -12.35 3.38 -0.16
CA LEU A 622 -12.51 4.07 1.12
C LEU A 622 -11.90 3.24 2.26
N PRO A 623 -11.17 3.88 3.20
CA PRO A 623 -10.77 3.23 4.43
C PRO A 623 -12.01 3.00 5.32
N GLY A 624 -12.05 1.87 6.02
CA GLY A 624 -13.18 1.55 6.89
C GLY A 624 -13.47 0.07 7.07
N PHE A 625 -14.60 -0.18 7.72
CA PHE A 625 -15.14 -1.51 7.96
C PHE A 625 -16.17 -1.86 6.88
N TYR A 626 -15.88 -2.90 6.11
CA TYR A 626 -16.76 -3.41 5.05
C TYR A 626 -17.49 -4.65 5.56
N ARG A 627 -18.81 -4.67 5.40
CA ARG A 627 -19.65 -5.84 5.75
C ARG A 627 -20.11 -6.55 4.49
N LEU A 628 -20.10 -7.87 4.56
CA LEU A 628 -20.59 -8.76 3.51
C LEU A 628 -21.76 -9.54 4.07
N LEU A 629 -22.95 -9.25 3.56
CA LEU A 629 -24.18 -9.94 3.91
C LEU A 629 -24.38 -11.09 2.92
N LEU A 630 -24.28 -12.31 3.43
CA LEU A 630 -24.43 -13.56 2.71
C LEU A 630 -25.82 -14.11 3.02
N GLU A 631 -26.77 -13.94 2.10
CA GLU A 631 -28.13 -14.41 2.27
C GLU A 631 -28.28 -15.80 1.64
N GLY A 632 -28.61 -16.80 2.45
CA GLY A 632 -28.97 -18.14 2.00
C GLY A 632 -30.32 -18.59 2.55
N LYS A 633 -30.74 -19.80 2.20
CA LYS A 633 -32.05 -20.36 2.64
C LYS A 633 -32.17 -20.48 4.16
N GLU A 634 -31.07 -20.76 4.85
CA GLU A 634 -31.05 -20.96 6.31
C GLU A 634 -30.84 -19.66 7.12
N GLY A 635 -30.65 -18.51 6.44
CA GLY A 635 -30.50 -17.20 7.08
C GLY A 635 -29.40 -16.34 6.48
N THR A 636 -29.19 -15.18 7.09
CA THR A 636 -28.15 -14.21 6.68
C THR A 636 -26.92 -14.35 7.56
N ARG A 637 -25.77 -14.62 6.95
CA ARG A 637 -24.46 -14.61 7.60
C ARG A 637 -23.73 -13.32 7.26
N THR A 638 -23.11 -12.70 8.26
CA THR A 638 -22.30 -11.49 8.07
C THR A 638 -20.83 -11.83 8.18
N GLU A 639 -20.09 -11.62 7.10
CA GLU A 639 -18.63 -11.56 7.09
C GLU A 639 -18.19 -10.09 7.06
N ALA A 640 -16.96 -9.80 7.45
CA ALA A 640 -16.44 -8.43 7.38
C ALA A 640 -14.94 -8.38 7.17
N PHE A 641 -14.47 -7.26 6.67
CA PHE A 641 -13.04 -6.96 6.57
C PHE A 641 -12.80 -5.47 6.73
N THR A 642 -11.56 -5.12 7.00
CA THR A 642 -11.14 -3.72 7.14
C THR A 642 -10.17 -3.34 6.06
N VAL A 643 -10.37 -2.14 5.53
CA VAL A 643 -9.45 -1.49 4.60
C VAL A 643 -8.80 -0.35 5.35
N ASN A 644 -7.47 -0.36 5.42
CA ASN A 644 -6.70 0.65 6.15
C ASN A 644 -5.67 1.30 5.22
N PRO A 645 -5.45 2.62 5.33
CA PRO A 645 -4.39 3.28 4.58
C PRO A 645 -3.01 2.69 4.93
N PRO A 646 -2.06 2.71 3.97
CA PRO A 646 -0.69 2.27 4.21
C PRO A 646 -0.01 3.19 5.25
N PRO A 647 0.57 2.63 6.33
CA PRO A 647 1.18 3.43 7.40
C PRO A 647 2.43 4.20 6.96
N GLU A 648 3.00 3.86 5.80
CA GLU A 648 4.15 4.56 5.24
C GLU A 648 3.80 5.96 4.73
N GLU A 649 2.57 6.19 4.27
CA GLU A 649 2.10 7.50 3.77
C GLU A 649 1.96 8.56 4.89
N SER A 650 1.98 8.13 6.15
CA SER A 650 2.06 9.00 7.33
C SER A 650 3.44 9.65 7.52
N ASP A 651 4.47 9.16 6.82
CA ASP A 651 5.81 9.76 6.84
C ASP A 651 5.93 10.89 5.82
N LEU A 652 5.68 12.10 6.30
CA LEU A 652 5.67 13.32 5.48
C LEU A 652 7.08 13.87 5.22
N GLU A 653 8.15 13.14 5.54
CA GLU A 653 9.52 13.56 5.25
C GLU A 653 9.73 13.76 3.75
N ARG A 654 10.20 14.94 3.35
CA ARG A 654 10.39 15.28 1.94
C ARG A 654 11.78 14.90 1.43
N ILE A 655 11.85 14.35 0.23
CA ILE A 655 13.13 14.10 -0.44
C ILE A 655 13.76 15.42 -0.92
N PRO A 656 15.08 15.63 -0.71
CA PRO A 656 15.76 16.81 -1.24
C PRO A 656 15.84 16.72 -2.77
N MET A 657 15.50 17.82 -3.45
CA MET A 657 15.41 17.88 -4.92
C MET A 657 16.70 17.47 -5.64
N GLN A 658 17.86 17.67 -5.02
CA GLN A 658 19.17 17.32 -5.58
C GLN A 658 19.37 15.81 -5.74
N LYS A 659 18.63 14.99 -4.98
CA LYS A 659 18.70 13.52 -5.06
C LYS A 659 17.83 12.93 -6.17
N ILE A 660 17.02 13.74 -6.86
CA ILE A 660 16.16 13.28 -7.96
C ILE A 660 16.89 13.54 -9.28
N PRO A 661 17.45 12.52 -9.95
CA PRO A 661 18.13 12.71 -11.22
C PRO A 661 17.13 13.00 -12.35
N ARG A 662 17.60 13.66 -13.41
CA ARG A 662 16.90 13.89 -14.69
C ARG A 662 15.66 14.79 -14.67
N PHE A 663 14.96 14.94 -13.54
CA PHE A 663 13.84 15.87 -13.44
C PHE A 663 14.31 17.33 -13.35
N ARG A 664 13.69 18.21 -14.14
CA ARG A 664 13.88 19.65 -14.07
C ARG A 664 12.88 20.26 -13.07
N PRO A 665 13.33 20.78 -11.91
CA PRO A 665 12.42 21.34 -10.92
C PRO A 665 11.89 22.71 -11.38
N VAL A 666 10.58 22.90 -11.25
CA VAL A 666 9.89 24.19 -11.46
C VAL A 666 9.22 24.59 -10.16
N THR A 667 9.89 25.43 -9.38
CA THR A 667 9.36 25.96 -8.13
C THR A 667 8.59 27.25 -8.36
N HIS A 668 7.38 27.33 -7.81
CA HIS A 668 6.57 28.55 -7.80
C HIS A 668 6.02 28.76 -6.40
N ARG A 669 6.36 29.91 -5.80
CA ARG A 669 5.79 30.36 -4.52
C ARG A 669 4.63 31.31 -4.82
N ALA A 670 3.53 31.14 -4.10
CA ALA A 670 2.42 32.11 -4.14
C ALA A 670 2.95 33.52 -3.80
N GLY A 671 2.65 34.51 -4.65
CA GLY A 671 3.15 35.88 -4.51
C GLY A 671 4.45 36.19 -5.27
N SER A 672 5.04 35.23 -6.00
CA SER A 672 6.16 35.55 -6.90
C SER A 672 5.68 36.32 -8.14
N ALA A 673 6.49 37.27 -8.65
CA ALA A 673 6.13 38.11 -9.79
C ALA A 673 5.94 37.33 -11.11
N THR A 674 6.39 36.08 -11.17
CA THR A 674 6.28 35.19 -12.33
C THR A 674 5.33 34.04 -12.02
N THR A 675 4.36 33.78 -12.89
CA THR A 675 3.40 32.67 -12.74
C THR A 675 4.04 31.30 -12.99
N LEU A 676 3.46 30.21 -12.46
CA LEU A 676 3.98 28.86 -12.70
C LEU A 676 3.97 28.55 -14.20
N GLY A 677 2.89 28.92 -14.87
CA GLY A 677 2.77 28.74 -16.30
C GLY A 677 3.85 29.47 -17.09
N GLU A 678 4.34 30.64 -16.64
CA GLU A 678 5.42 31.37 -17.32
C GLU A 678 6.73 30.59 -17.23
N LYS A 679 7.00 29.98 -16.07
CA LYS A 679 8.15 29.09 -15.90
C LYS A 679 8.01 27.81 -16.72
N VAL A 680 6.80 27.23 -16.80
CA VAL A 680 6.52 26.07 -17.66
C VAL A 680 6.72 26.42 -19.14
N GLN A 681 6.36 27.64 -19.55
CA GLN A 681 6.58 28.12 -20.90
C GLN A 681 8.07 28.39 -21.17
N GLU A 682 8.82 28.95 -20.21
CA GLU A 682 10.28 29.11 -20.29
C GLU A 682 10.99 27.73 -20.42
N VAL A 683 10.43 26.69 -19.79
CA VAL A 683 10.88 25.30 -19.96
C VAL A 683 10.60 24.80 -21.40
N ARG A 684 9.38 25.02 -21.92
CA ARG A 684 8.95 24.57 -23.27
C ARG A 684 9.59 25.32 -24.44
N GLU A 685 9.87 26.60 -24.28
CA GLU A 685 10.29 27.51 -25.36
C GLU A 685 11.74 27.98 -25.19
N GLY A 686 12.32 27.84 -23.99
CA GLY A 686 13.61 28.42 -23.62
C GLY A 686 13.45 29.83 -23.05
N LYS A 687 14.56 30.41 -22.60
CA LYS A 687 14.56 31.78 -22.04
C LYS A 687 14.65 32.80 -23.16
N ASP A 688 13.60 33.62 -23.31
CA ASP A 688 13.61 34.75 -24.25
C ASP A 688 14.60 35.83 -23.78
N ILE A 689 15.66 36.03 -24.56
CA ILE A 689 16.66 37.08 -24.31
C ILE A 689 16.43 38.34 -25.15
N SER A 690 15.35 38.40 -25.95
CA SER A 690 15.03 39.56 -26.78
C SER A 690 14.91 40.85 -25.96
N ARG A 691 14.25 40.80 -24.79
CA ARG A 691 14.12 41.96 -23.88
C ARG A 691 15.48 42.48 -23.42
N PHE A 692 16.41 41.60 -23.09
CA PHE A 692 17.77 41.98 -22.70
C PHE A 692 18.53 42.59 -23.89
N LEU A 693 18.38 42.02 -25.10
CA LEU A 693 18.97 42.57 -26.32
C LEU A 693 18.41 43.95 -26.68
N LEU A 694 17.13 44.21 -26.42
CA LEU A 694 16.50 45.52 -26.63
C LEU A 694 17.01 46.59 -25.64
N TRP A 695 17.28 46.21 -24.39
CA TRP A 695 17.95 47.11 -23.44
C TRP A 695 19.40 47.40 -23.87
N LEU A 696 20.12 46.38 -24.35
CA LEU A 696 21.47 46.55 -24.89
C LEU A 696 21.47 47.43 -26.14
N LEU A 697 20.46 47.29 -27.01
CA LEU A 697 20.23 48.15 -28.18
C LEU A 697 20.07 49.60 -27.77
N LEU A 698 19.22 49.88 -26.77
CA LEU A 698 19.02 51.23 -26.25
C LEU A 698 20.32 51.84 -25.73
N ALA A 699 21.10 51.09 -24.96
CA ALA A 699 22.40 51.52 -24.46
C ALA A 699 23.40 51.80 -25.61
N ALA A 700 23.43 50.94 -26.64
CA ALA A 700 24.27 51.13 -27.81
C ALA A 700 23.87 52.36 -28.63
N ALA A 701 22.58 52.62 -28.80
CA ALA A 701 22.06 53.79 -29.51
C ALA A 701 22.38 55.11 -28.77
N LEU A 702 22.27 55.12 -27.44
CA LEU A 702 22.69 56.24 -26.60
C LEU A 702 24.20 56.49 -26.71
N ALA A 703 25.01 55.43 -26.66
CA ALA A 703 26.46 55.54 -26.83
C ALA A 703 26.84 56.07 -28.22
N GLU A 704 26.17 55.62 -29.29
CA GLU A 704 26.34 56.15 -30.65
C GLU A 704 26.05 57.65 -30.68
N THR A 705 24.92 58.08 -30.10
CA THR A 705 24.51 59.48 -30.07
C THR A 705 25.52 60.36 -29.32
N ILE A 706 26.04 59.89 -28.18
CA ILE A 706 27.04 60.62 -27.38
C ILE A 706 28.38 60.73 -28.14
N VAL A 707 28.84 59.65 -28.77
CA VAL A 707 30.07 59.67 -29.57
C VAL A 707 29.89 60.51 -30.83
N ALA A 708 28.70 60.52 -31.42
CA ALA A 708 28.36 61.33 -32.60
C ALA A 708 28.32 62.82 -32.26
N ASN A 709 27.82 63.20 -31.08
CA ASN A 709 27.66 64.60 -30.66
C ASN A 709 28.80 65.17 -29.81
N ARG A 710 29.83 64.38 -29.44
CA ARG A 710 31.02 64.94 -28.77
C ARG A 710 31.73 65.94 -29.71
N PRO A 711 31.87 67.22 -29.32
CA PRO A 711 32.58 68.19 -30.14
C PRO A 711 34.03 67.75 -30.33
N SER A 712 34.48 67.62 -31.58
CA SER A 712 35.92 67.64 -31.88
C SER A 712 36.44 68.97 -31.36
N GLY A 713 37.41 68.95 -30.44
CA GLY A 713 37.90 70.11 -29.68
C GLY A 713 38.52 71.24 -30.53
N LEU A 714 37.69 71.93 -31.31
CA LEU A 714 38.03 73.09 -32.15
C LEU A 714 37.22 74.33 -31.74
N ARG A 715 36.54 74.33 -30.58
CA ARG A 715 35.74 75.47 -30.09
C ARG A 715 36.22 76.09 -28.78
N ALA A 716 37.38 75.71 -28.25
CA ALA A 716 37.86 76.23 -26.97
C ALA A 716 38.78 77.47 -27.06
N GLU A 717 39.26 77.89 -28.25
CA GLU A 717 40.24 79.00 -28.36
C GLU A 717 39.75 80.21 -29.17
N ALA A 718 38.48 80.28 -29.58
CA ALA A 718 37.95 81.43 -30.33
C ALA A 718 37.21 82.47 -29.45
N ARG A 719 37.37 82.41 -28.13
CA ARG A 719 36.89 83.44 -27.18
C ARG A 719 37.93 83.64 -26.07
N ALA A 720 39.01 84.33 -26.40
CA ALA A 720 39.82 85.13 -25.49
C ALA A 720 40.33 86.33 -26.28
#